data_AF-A0A7Z9HFY6-F1
#
_entry.id   AF-A0A7Z9HFY6-F1
#
_cell.length_a   1.000
_cell.length_b   1.000
_cell.length_c   1.000
_cell.angle_alpha   90.00
_cell.angle_beta   90.00
_cell.angle_gamma   90.00
#
_symmetry.space_group_name_H-M   'P 1'
#
loop_
_entity.id
_entity.type
_entity.pdbx_description
1 polymer ?
#
loop_
_entity_poly.entity_id
_entity_poly.type
_entity_poly.pdbx_seq_one_letter_code
_entity_poly.pdbx_strand_id
1 'polypeptide(L)'
;MKLSRVIQSEGQNLDSAFTDSLQPSVSRRGFITAAGMGIGLAAMGPSLVREAKAAGAAKNPRNLTQIKTICGNCAVGCGFIAEVENDTWVSIEPWFEHPINQGSLCSKGAAAREHVISEKRLKYPMKLEGGKWKRLSWDTAMGEISSKLQDIRKKQGPDALMILGSAHHNNETSYALRKFAAFWGSNNIDHQARICHSTTVAGIANTWGYGAMTNSMNDIRNSKCVFIIGENVCTSHPIAMQHILTAKEENKAQIIVADPRFTQTAAFANKFVQFRSGTDVALIYGLMNVILKNGWEDKSMINDRTYGYSDLKEELKRYDLETVSDITGVPVADIEHAARMMAENRPGTLIWAMGGTQHANGTSNTRSYAALQLVLGNMGKPGGGCNIFRGHDNVQGATDLGVLSNTLPGYYGLGVNSAYKHWSNVWGVEHDWMKSRFKDEKIMGKKGFTVARWYEGVLMDKKELGQDVNVHAAFYWGHSCNSQSQMDRVKTALDKVELLVDIDPFVTTTSILPDRKDGVYILPAATVYEQAGSVTNSNRDIQWRNQVVKPVWESRKDLDIIIDLAERLGFGNEFKKNRNGAWKQLPEDITREWNLGMRTIGMTGQTVERMKRQQEWGHAFDLKTKIAEGGPCDGEQWGLPWPCWTDKHPGSHVLYRTSIPVSEGGMGFRARWGTKAPDGRTLLAGRGSAPVASSINEGYAEMKNWKTDLTGKVFEEAIAKGLAPYGNGRARFHVWTFKDDPVPKHREPIHSPRPDLITDWVTYDDVKDHYRVPTLFKSLQKADWVKKFPLILSSGRQVEFEGGGNSERNCWWLVELQPEMYAEIHPRLANDNRIRHGDFIWVESPEDTDSEPSRIKVKAKVTRRVSPDMVYLPFHWGGVFNGKDLSDKYPEGYIPYGMGESANTVMNYGYDRITQMQETKTGLCRIMKA
;
A
#
# COMPACT_ATOMS: atom_id res chain seq x y z
N MET A 1 -15.65 34.92 -2.83
CA MET A 1 -17.12 34.83 -3.04
C MET A 1 -17.71 34.15 -1.80
N LYS A 2 -18.56 34.83 -1.03
CA LYS A 2 -19.31 34.18 0.07
C LYS A 2 -20.46 33.38 -0.56
N LEU A 3 -20.34 32.06 -0.62
CA LEU A 3 -21.43 31.17 -1.03
C LEU A 3 -22.24 30.79 0.22
N SER A 4 -23.44 31.34 0.31
CA SER A 4 -24.42 31.09 1.37
C SER A 4 -24.93 29.64 1.33
N ARG A 5 -25.00 29.01 2.50
CA ARG A 5 -25.65 27.72 2.76
C ARG A 5 -27.04 27.67 2.10
N VAL A 6 -27.23 26.76 1.15
CA VAL A 6 -28.58 26.30 0.79
C VAL A 6 -28.93 25.17 1.75
N ILE A 7 -29.74 25.53 2.75
CA ILE A 7 -30.47 24.57 3.58
C ILE A 7 -31.54 23.96 2.66
N GLN A 8 -31.57 22.63 2.53
CA GLN A 8 -32.70 21.93 1.92
C GLN A 8 -33.96 22.22 2.74
N SER A 9 -34.80 23.14 2.26
CA SER A 9 -36.19 23.25 2.70
C SER A 9 -37.06 22.34 1.84
N GLU A 10 -37.95 21.62 2.51
CA GLU A 10 -38.93 20.69 1.96
C GLU A 10 -39.71 21.26 0.76
N GLY A 11 -39.88 20.43 -0.27
CA GLY A 11 -40.96 20.53 -1.24
C GLY A 11 -40.88 21.67 -2.26
N GLN A 12 -39.99 21.56 -3.26
CA GLN A 12 -40.23 22.19 -4.57
C GLN A 12 -39.83 21.23 -5.70
N ASN A 13 -40.77 20.99 -6.61
CA ASN A 13 -40.59 20.18 -7.81
C ASN A 13 -39.47 20.74 -8.67
N LEU A 14 -38.54 19.88 -9.08
CA LEU A 14 -37.52 20.17 -10.08
C LEU A 14 -38.19 20.47 -11.42
N ASP A 15 -37.96 21.69 -11.92
CA ASP A 15 -38.37 22.13 -13.25
C ASP A 15 -37.91 21.15 -14.35
N SER A 16 -38.81 20.88 -15.28
CA SER A 16 -38.73 19.91 -16.38
C SER A 16 -37.66 20.21 -17.44
N ALA A 17 -36.71 21.11 -17.17
CA ALA A 17 -35.59 21.42 -18.07
C ALA A 17 -34.31 20.61 -17.76
N PHE A 18 -34.24 19.95 -16.58
CA PHE A 18 -33.09 19.13 -16.18
C PHE A 18 -33.23 17.65 -16.55
N THR A 19 -34.43 17.21 -16.96
CA THR A 19 -34.74 15.80 -17.25
C THR A 19 -34.40 15.37 -18.68
N ASP A 20 -34.29 16.31 -19.63
CA ASP A 20 -34.00 16.01 -21.04
C ASP A 20 -32.51 15.86 -21.37
N SER A 21 -31.59 16.23 -20.47
CA SER A 21 -30.15 16.12 -20.69
C SER A 21 -29.54 14.77 -20.28
N LEU A 22 -30.33 13.85 -19.72
CA LEU A 22 -29.86 12.57 -19.15
C LEU A 22 -30.30 11.31 -19.90
N GLN A 23 -30.77 11.42 -21.14
CA GLN A 23 -30.98 10.25 -22.01
C GLN A 23 -30.21 10.34 -23.33
N PRO A 24 -29.13 9.57 -23.52
CA PRO A 24 -28.60 9.37 -24.86
C PRO A 24 -29.47 8.35 -25.58
N SER A 25 -30.51 8.80 -26.28
CA SER A 25 -31.22 7.96 -27.26
C SER A 25 -30.44 7.95 -28.58
N VAL A 26 -29.40 7.14 -28.67
CA VAL A 26 -28.77 6.87 -29.97
C VAL A 26 -29.71 5.98 -30.77
N SER A 27 -30.41 6.55 -31.76
CA SER A 27 -31.27 5.78 -32.64
C SER A 27 -30.44 4.77 -33.46
N ARG A 28 -31.00 3.57 -33.70
CA ARG A 28 -30.38 2.49 -34.51
C ARG A 28 -29.89 2.96 -35.90
N ARG A 29 -30.46 4.05 -36.43
CA ARG A 29 -30.03 4.64 -37.72
C ARG A 29 -28.74 5.46 -37.60
N GLY A 30 -28.53 6.17 -36.48
CA GLY A 30 -27.30 6.93 -36.22
C GLY A 30 -26.06 6.05 -36.04
N PHE A 31 -26.24 4.83 -35.52
CA PHE A 31 -25.15 3.85 -35.39
C PHE A 31 -24.66 3.32 -36.75
N ILE A 32 -25.56 3.15 -37.72
CA ILE A 32 -25.23 2.64 -39.07
C ILE A 32 -24.53 3.72 -39.91
N THR A 33 -24.88 5.00 -39.73
CA THR A 33 -24.19 6.10 -40.43
C THR A 33 -22.78 6.34 -39.89
N ALA A 34 -22.54 6.11 -38.59
CA ALA A 34 -21.20 6.16 -38.00
C ALA A 34 -20.30 4.97 -38.40
N ALA A 35 -20.90 3.80 -38.67
CA ALA A 35 -20.17 2.63 -39.17
C ALA A 35 -19.73 2.75 -40.65
N GLY A 36 -20.35 3.65 -41.43
CA GLY A 36 -20.09 3.85 -42.86
C GLY A 36 -18.81 4.62 -43.20
N MET A 37 -18.11 5.21 -42.22
CA MET A 37 -16.81 5.87 -42.42
C MET A 37 -15.65 5.00 -41.92
N GLY A 38 -15.73 3.70 -42.20
CA GLY A 38 -14.64 2.75 -42.01
C GLY A 38 -13.55 2.93 -43.06
N ILE A 39 -12.54 3.76 -42.74
CA ILE A 39 -11.14 3.69 -43.26
C ILE A 39 -10.16 4.56 -42.42
N GLY A 40 -10.60 5.31 -41.40
CA GLY A 40 -9.72 6.21 -40.62
C GLY A 40 -9.40 5.86 -39.16
N LEU A 41 -9.84 4.71 -38.62
CA LEU A 41 -9.77 4.42 -37.17
C LEU A 41 -8.43 3.85 -36.67
N ALA A 42 -7.45 3.62 -37.55
CA ALA A 42 -6.13 3.12 -37.15
C ALA A 42 -5.18 4.19 -36.55
N ALA A 43 -5.58 5.47 -36.56
CA ALA A 43 -4.71 6.59 -36.15
C ALA A 43 -5.03 7.22 -34.78
N MET A 44 -5.98 6.66 -34.01
CA MET A 44 -6.32 7.18 -32.68
C MET A 44 -5.64 6.32 -31.61
N GLY A 45 -4.46 6.74 -31.16
CA GLY A 45 -3.76 6.12 -30.03
C GLY A 45 -4.59 6.13 -28.73
N PRO A 46 -4.26 5.28 -27.75
CA PRO A 46 -5.09 4.98 -26.57
C PRO A 46 -5.10 6.08 -25.50
N SER A 47 -4.85 7.35 -25.86
CA SER A 47 -4.92 8.43 -24.88
C SER A 47 -6.38 8.75 -24.51
N LEU A 48 -6.71 8.56 -23.23
CA LEU A 48 -8.02 8.93 -22.65
C LEU A 48 -8.27 10.45 -22.66
N VAL A 49 -7.22 11.25 -22.91
CA VAL A 49 -7.27 12.72 -22.95
C VAL A 49 -6.63 13.20 -24.26
N ARG A 50 -7.23 14.19 -24.92
CA ARG A 50 -6.68 14.82 -26.12
C ARG A 50 -6.32 16.27 -25.84
N GLU A 51 -5.20 16.72 -26.40
CA GLU A 51 -4.84 18.13 -26.40
C GLU A 51 -5.82 18.91 -27.29
N ALA A 52 -6.52 19.88 -26.70
CA ALA A 52 -7.39 20.78 -27.44
C ALA A 52 -6.58 22.01 -27.87
N LYS A 53 -6.39 22.21 -29.18
CA LYS A 53 -5.79 23.45 -29.70
C LYS A 53 -6.86 24.53 -29.76
N ALA A 54 -6.82 25.48 -28.83
CA ALA A 54 -7.76 26.61 -28.80
C ALA A 54 -7.50 27.57 -29.98
N ALA A 55 -8.58 27.99 -30.65
CA ALA A 55 -8.55 29.09 -31.61
C ALA A 55 -8.65 30.43 -30.86
N GLY A 56 -7.50 31.12 -30.69
CA GLY A 56 -7.42 32.50 -30.21
C GLY A 56 -7.57 32.68 -28.69
N ALA A 57 -6.46 33.00 -28.01
CA ALA A 57 -6.46 33.34 -26.58
C ALA A 57 -6.95 34.77 -26.33
N ALA A 58 -7.59 34.98 -25.17
CA ALA A 58 -8.08 36.27 -24.69
C ALA A 58 -6.95 37.30 -24.46
N LYS A 59 -7.31 38.60 -24.58
CA LYS A 59 -6.42 39.78 -24.63
C LYS A 59 -5.65 40.16 -23.34
N ASN A 60 -5.54 39.30 -22.34
CA ASN A 60 -4.71 39.57 -21.15
C ASN A 60 -3.92 38.31 -20.74
N PRO A 61 -2.59 38.26 -20.94
CA PRO A 61 -1.79 37.14 -20.48
C PRO A 61 -1.74 37.15 -18.95
N ARG A 62 -2.34 36.14 -18.32
CA ARG A 62 -2.10 35.86 -16.89
C ARG A 62 -0.64 35.43 -16.73
N ASN A 63 0.03 35.92 -15.69
CA ASN A 63 1.41 35.51 -15.39
C ASN A 63 1.38 34.20 -14.57
N LEU A 64 1.29 33.08 -15.29
CA LEU A 64 1.18 31.74 -14.70
C LEU A 64 2.55 31.08 -14.61
N THR A 65 2.92 30.62 -13.42
CA THR A 65 4.05 29.71 -13.22
C THR A 65 3.56 28.27 -13.35
N GLN A 66 4.18 27.50 -14.23
CA GLN A 66 3.86 26.07 -14.41
C GLN A 66 4.85 25.20 -13.62
N ILE A 67 4.31 24.37 -12.72
CA ILE A 67 5.10 23.52 -11.82
C ILE A 67 4.72 22.06 -12.03
N LYS A 68 5.65 21.25 -12.55
CA LYS A 68 5.48 19.79 -12.62
C LYS A 68 5.53 19.18 -11.23
N THR A 69 4.54 18.35 -10.89
CA THR A 69 4.47 17.65 -9.62
C THR A 69 3.82 16.27 -9.77
N ILE A 70 3.80 15.48 -8.69
CA ILE A 70 3.30 14.10 -8.67
C ILE A 70 2.10 13.99 -7.74
N CYS A 71 1.04 13.30 -8.18
CA CYS A 71 -0.17 13.03 -7.41
C CYS A 71 0.15 12.42 -6.03
N GLY A 72 -0.58 12.89 -5.00
CA GLY A 72 -0.41 12.51 -3.60
C GLY A 72 -1.32 11.38 -3.12
N ASN A 73 -2.03 10.69 -4.03
CA ASN A 73 -3.03 9.69 -3.67
C ASN A 73 -2.53 8.24 -3.74
N CYS A 74 -2.89 7.47 -4.76
CA CYS A 74 -2.46 6.07 -4.90
C CYS A 74 -1.05 5.93 -5.52
N ALA A 75 -0.45 4.74 -5.41
CA ALA A 75 0.89 4.45 -5.88
C ALA A 75 1.03 4.20 -7.40
N VAL A 76 0.16 4.76 -8.24
CA VAL A 76 0.41 4.81 -9.70
C VAL A 76 1.57 5.79 -9.99
N GLY A 77 1.59 6.94 -9.29
CA GLY A 77 2.61 7.97 -9.49
C GLY A 77 2.36 8.86 -10.71
N CYS A 78 1.10 9.27 -10.94
CA CYS A 78 0.73 10.18 -12.03
C CYS A 78 1.37 11.57 -11.87
N GLY A 79 1.90 12.14 -12.95
CA GLY A 79 2.38 13.52 -13.01
C GLY A 79 1.35 14.47 -13.61
N PHE A 80 1.39 15.73 -13.18
CA PHE A 80 0.60 16.82 -13.74
C PHE A 80 1.33 18.16 -13.59
N ILE A 81 0.84 19.20 -14.26
CA ILE A 81 1.35 20.57 -14.16
C ILE A 81 0.38 21.38 -13.29
N ALA A 82 0.87 21.98 -12.21
CA ALA A 82 0.11 22.95 -11.43
C ALA A 82 0.40 24.35 -11.98
N GLU A 83 -0.64 25.15 -12.21
CA GLU A 83 -0.49 26.55 -12.58
C GLU A 83 -0.69 27.44 -11.34
N VAL A 84 0.27 28.32 -11.12
CA VAL A 84 0.36 29.19 -9.94
C VAL A 84 0.40 30.66 -10.37
N GLU A 85 -0.50 31.46 -9.81
CA GLU A 85 -0.57 32.91 -10.00
C GLU A 85 -0.46 33.58 -8.63
N ASN A 86 0.51 34.47 -8.44
CA ASN A 86 0.72 35.19 -7.16
C ASN A 86 0.72 34.26 -5.93
N ASP A 87 1.57 33.24 -5.93
CA ASP A 87 1.68 32.20 -4.88
C ASP A 87 0.39 31.38 -4.64
N THR A 88 -0.63 31.50 -5.50
CA THR A 88 -1.90 30.77 -5.40
C THR A 88 -2.00 29.72 -6.51
N TRP A 89 -2.29 28.48 -6.14
CA TRP A 89 -2.59 27.42 -7.11
C TRP A 89 -3.97 27.66 -7.73
N VAL A 90 -4.02 27.92 -9.05
CA VAL A 90 -5.26 28.31 -9.75
C VAL A 90 -5.84 27.21 -10.64
N SER A 91 -5.00 26.36 -11.25
CA SER A 91 -5.43 25.30 -12.19
C SER A 91 -4.48 24.09 -12.20
N ILE A 92 -4.98 22.98 -12.74
CA ILE A 92 -4.20 21.77 -13.02
C ILE A 92 -4.26 21.54 -14.52
N GLU A 93 -3.10 21.48 -15.16
CA GLU A 93 -2.94 21.15 -16.57
C GLU A 93 -2.37 19.73 -16.74
N PRO A 94 -2.77 19.01 -17.81
CA PRO A 94 -2.21 17.70 -18.12
C PRO A 94 -0.70 17.80 -18.41
N TRP A 95 0.08 16.87 -17.83
CA TRP A 95 1.44 16.61 -18.29
C TRP A 95 1.40 15.47 -19.32
N PHE A 96 1.16 15.81 -20.59
CA PHE A 96 0.97 14.82 -21.67
C PHE A 96 2.18 13.92 -21.89
N GLU A 97 3.39 14.43 -21.64
CA GLU A 97 4.64 13.69 -21.80
C GLU A 97 5.03 12.88 -20.57
N HIS A 98 4.20 12.82 -19.52
CA HIS A 98 4.51 12.01 -18.35
C HIS A 98 4.47 10.51 -18.71
N PRO A 99 5.56 9.72 -18.50
CA PRO A 99 5.66 8.37 -19.03
C PRO A 99 4.65 7.35 -18.49
N ILE A 100 3.99 7.65 -17.37
CA ILE A 100 3.01 6.75 -16.74
C ILE A 100 1.58 7.08 -17.18
N ASN A 101 1.12 8.32 -16.97
CA ASN A 101 -0.29 8.69 -17.11
C ASN A 101 -0.64 9.48 -18.38
N GLN A 102 0.35 10.00 -19.12
CA GLN A 102 0.12 10.72 -20.37
C GLN A 102 -0.95 11.84 -20.23
N GLY A 103 -0.86 12.60 -19.15
CA GLY A 103 -1.82 13.67 -18.84
C GLY A 103 -3.13 13.23 -18.18
N SER A 104 -3.45 11.92 -18.12
CA SER A 104 -4.68 11.44 -17.50
C SER A 104 -4.64 11.49 -15.96
N LEU A 105 -5.78 11.80 -15.34
CA LEU A 105 -5.98 11.77 -13.89
C LEU A 105 -7.33 11.12 -13.57
N CYS A 106 -7.40 10.41 -12.43
CA CYS A 106 -8.69 9.99 -11.86
C CYS A 106 -9.32 11.12 -11.04
N SER A 107 -10.55 10.93 -10.54
CA SER A 107 -11.26 11.94 -9.74
C SER A 107 -10.41 12.50 -8.59
N LYS A 108 -9.72 11.63 -7.85
CA LYS A 108 -8.82 12.05 -6.75
C LYS A 108 -7.69 12.96 -7.23
N GLY A 109 -7.01 12.57 -8.30
CA GLY A 109 -5.90 13.34 -8.86
C GLY A 109 -6.36 14.68 -9.45
N ALA A 110 -7.53 14.70 -10.11
CA ALA A 110 -8.13 15.92 -10.63
C ALA A 110 -8.57 16.88 -9.50
N ALA A 111 -8.91 16.35 -8.32
CA ALA A 111 -9.28 17.12 -7.14
C ALA A 111 -8.07 17.53 -6.26
N ALA A 112 -6.82 17.25 -6.66
CA ALA A 112 -5.63 17.45 -5.84
C ALA A 112 -5.49 18.87 -5.26
N ARG A 113 -5.87 19.89 -6.05
CA ARG A 113 -5.85 21.30 -5.64
C ARG A 113 -6.77 21.58 -4.43
N GLU A 114 -7.91 20.90 -4.35
CA GLU A 114 -8.87 21.11 -3.27
C GLU A 114 -8.33 20.68 -1.91
N HIS A 115 -7.39 19.73 -1.88
CA HIS A 115 -6.71 19.41 -0.62
C HIS A 115 -5.88 20.58 -0.10
N VAL A 116 -5.37 21.46 -0.96
CA VAL A 116 -4.63 22.66 -0.53
C VAL A 116 -5.59 23.75 -0.07
N ILE A 117 -6.61 24.05 -0.89
CA ILE A 117 -7.45 25.23 -0.69
C ILE A 117 -8.72 24.99 0.13
N SER A 118 -9.00 23.75 0.54
CA SER A 118 -10.21 23.41 1.29
C SER A 118 -10.35 24.26 2.55
N GLU A 119 -11.55 24.79 2.78
CA GLU A 119 -11.89 25.53 4.00
C GLU A 119 -11.78 24.68 5.28
N LYS A 120 -11.70 23.35 5.12
CA LYS A 120 -11.58 22.36 6.21
C LYS A 120 -10.16 22.08 6.65
N ARG A 121 -9.17 22.68 6.00
CA ARG A 121 -7.76 22.52 6.36
C ARG A 121 -7.44 23.09 7.73
N LEU A 122 -6.67 22.33 8.52
CA LEU A 122 -6.12 22.75 9.80
C LEU A 122 -5.22 23.99 9.63
N LYS A 123 -5.53 25.05 10.39
CA LYS A 123 -4.89 26.36 10.23
C LYS A 123 -3.81 26.67 11.26
N TYR A 124 -3.92 26.09 12.46
CA TYR A 124 -3.05 26.36 13.61
C TYR A 124 -3.07 25.16 14.59
N PRO A 125 -2.02 24.98 15.42
CA PRO A 125 -2.01 23.99 16.48
C PRO A 125 -3.18 24.16 17.45
N MET A 126 -3.77 23.06 17.90
CA MET A 126 -4.83 23.04 18.91
C MET A 126 -4.57 21.98 19.96
N LYS A 127 -5.02 22.22 21.19
CA LYS A 127 -5.17 21.19 22.21
C LYS A 127 -6.60 21.07 22.69
N LEU A 128 -6.99 19.88 23.10
CA LEU A 128 -8.21 19.67 23.87
C LEU A 128 -7.93 20.02 25.33
N GLU A 129 -8.70 20.96 25.88
CA GLU A 129 -8.60 21.39 27.28
C GLU A 129 -10.02 21.53 27.86
N GLY A 130 -10.34 20.76 28.90
CA GLY A 130 -11.68 20.73 29.50
C GLY A 130 -12.79 20.35 28.50
N GLY A 131 -12.47 19.53 27.49
CA GLY A 131 -13.39 19.13 26.43
C GLY A 131 -13.64 20.17 25.35
N LYS A 132 -12.87 21.27 25.32
CA LYS A 132 -12.95 22.30 24.27
C LYS A 132 -11.62 22.45 23.55
N TRP A 133 -11.68 22.67 22.24
CA TRP A 133 -10.50 22.91 21.43
C TRP A 133 -9.98 24.34 21.62
N LYS A 134 -8.70 24.45 21.98
CA LYS A 134 -8.02 25.73 22.21
C LYS A 134 -6.84 25.84 21.27
N ARG A 135 -6.78 26.95 20.52
CA ARG A 135 -5.64 27.30 19.69
C ARG A 135 -4.39 27.50 20.55
N LEU A 136 -3.25 27.04 20.05
CA LEU A 136 -1.93 27.26 20.60
C LEU A 136 -1.03 27.94 19.58
N SER A 137 0.07 28.53 20.06
CA SER A 137 1.23 28.77 19.22
C SER A 137 1.98 27.44 18.99
N TRP A 138 2.75 27.35 17.91
CA TRP A 138 3.63 26.20 17.69
C TRP A 138 4.66 26.00 18.81
N ASP A 139 5.27 27.07 19.32
CA ASP A 139 6.29 26.94 20.37
C ASP A 139 5.67 26.36 21.66
N THR A 140 4.48 26.82 22.03
CA THR A 140 3.72 26.26 23.16
C THR A 140 3.36 24.79 22.92
N ALA A 141 2.80 24.46 21.76
CA ALA A 141 2.40 23.08 21.45
C ALA A 141 3.60 22.12 21.49
N MET A 142 4.69 22.48 20.81
CA MET A 142 5.91 21.66 20.75
C MET A 142 6.63 21.60 22.09
N GLY A 143 6.62 22.69 22.87
CA GLY A 143 7.13 22.72 24.24
C GLY A 143 6.37 21.76 25.17
N GLU A 144 5.04 21.86 25.21
CA GLU A 144 4.18 20.98 26.02
C GLU A 144 4.36 19.50 25.62
N ILE A 145 4.31 19.19 24.32
CA ILE A 145 4.47 17.83 23.79
C ILE A 145 5.85 17.26 24.14
N SER A 146 6.92 18.00 23.86
CA SER A 146 8.29 17.52 24.12
C SER A 146 8.58 17.35 25.61
N SER A 147 8.10 18.26 26.47
CA SER A 147 8.20 18.11 27.92
C SER A 147 7.44 16.88 28.42
N LYS A 148 6.22 16.65 27.93
CA LYS A 148 5.44 15.46 28.30
C LYS A 148 6.10 14.17 27.82
N LEU A 149 6.68 14.16 26.61
CA LEU A 149 7.46 13.02 26.11
C LEU A 149 8.70 12.74 26.95
N GLN A 150 9.46 13.77 27.35
CA GLN A 150 10.61 13.59 28.24
C GLN A 150 10.21 13.04 29.61
N ASP A 151 9.10 13.52 30.18
CA ASP A 151 8.53 13.00 31.43
C ASP A 151 8.16 11.51 31.31
N ILE A 152 7.43 11.14 30.25
CA ILE A 152 7.09 9.74 29.95
C ILE A 152 8.36 8.90 29.79
N ARG A 153 9.35 9.38 29.02
CA ARG A 153 10.62 8.67 28.82
C ARG A 153 11.36 8.46 30.14
N LYS A 154 11.40 9.46 31.02
CA LYS A 154 12.07 9.37 32.32
C LYS A 154 11.39 8.34 33.24
N LYS A 155 10.06 8.28 33.23
CA LYS A 155 9.26 7.40 34.08
C LYS A 155 9.18 5.97 33.55
N GLN A 156 8.97 5.82 32.24
CA GLN A 156 8.61 4.55 31.60
C GLN A 156 9.67 4.04 30.61
N GLY A 157 10.62 4.88 30.19
CA GLY A 157 11.57 4.53 29.13
C GLY A 157 11.07 4.84 27.71
N PRO A 158 11.93 4.68 26.68
CA PRO A 158 11.65 5.13 25.32
C PRO A 158 10.55 4.34 24.60
N ASP A 159 10.36 3.05 24.92
CA ASP A 159 9.35 2.19 24.29
C ASP A 159 7.91 2.46 24.75
N ALA A 160 7.68 3.45 25.63
CA ALA A 160 6.34 3.91 25.98
C ALA A 160 5.70 4.82 24.90
N LEU A 161 6.45 5.20 23.87
CA LEU A 161 5.96 5.96 22.72
C LEU A 161 5.67 5.03 21.54
N MET A 162 4.50 5.16 20.92
CA MET A 162 4.18 4.61 19.60
C MET A 162 4.10 5.71 18.55
N ILE A 163 4.79 5.53 17.42
CA ILE A 163 4.75 6.43 16.27
C ILE A 163 4.10 5.72 15.08
N LEU A 164 3.02 6.28 14.54
CA LEU A 164 2.28 5.77 13.40
C LEU A 164 2.36 6.79 12.26
N GLY A 165 3.07 6.49 11.19
CA GLY A 165 3.19 7.41 10.05
C GLY A 165 4.53 7.29 9.31
N SER A 166 4.66 7.70 8.05
CA SER A 166 3.56 7.74 7.08
C SER A 166 3.99 7.37 5.66
N ALA A 167 3.10 6.68 4.96
CA ALA A 167 3.15 6.45 3.52
C ALA A 167 2.82 7.69 2.66
N HIS A 168 2.40 8.80 3.27
CA HIS A 168 2.18 10.08 2.58
C HIS A 168 3.34 11.07 2.74
N HIS A 169 4.31 10.76 3.60
CA HIS A 169 5.55 11.50 3.67
C HIS A 169 6.34 11.30 2.39
N ASN A 170 7.05 12.33 1.92
CA ASN A 170 8.12 12.11 0.94
C ASN A 170 9.21 11.19 1.55
N ASN A 171 10.09 10.69 0.70
CA ASN A 171 11.16 9.78 1.10
C ASN A 171 12.06 10.43 2.15
N GLU A 172 12.42 11.70 2.00
CA GLU A 172 13.34 12.36 2.93
C GLU A 172 12.73 12.49 4.34
N THR A 173 11.43 12.76 4.43
CA THR A 173 10.69 12.80 5.70
C THR A 173 10.51 11.39 6.28
N SER A 174 10.18 10.39 5.45
CA SER A 174 10.07 8.99 5.89
C SER A 174 11.38 8.49 6.50
N TYR A 175 12.51 8.82 5.86
CA TYR A 175 13.85 8.53 6.36
C TYR A 175 14.12 9.23 7.70
N ALA A 176 13.83 10.54 7.76
CA ALA A 176 14.02 11.34 8.97
C ALA A 176 13.18 10.80 10.14
N LEU A 177 11.95 10.35 9.89
CA LEU A 177 11.09 9.78 10.93
C LEU A 177 11.61 8.44 11.45
N ARG A 178 12.14 7.58 10.56
CA ARG A 178 12.78 6.33 11.01
C ARG A 178 14.06 6.59 11.81
N LYS A 179 14.89 7.54 11.36
CA LYS A 179 16.08 8.00 12.10
C LYS A 179 15.70 8.58 13.46
N PHE A 180 14.60 9.34 13.52
CA PHE A 180 14.09 9.93 14.76
C PHE A 180 13.70 8.83 15.77
N ALA A 181 12.97 7.80 15.35
CA ALA A 181 12.62 6.68 16.22
C ALA A 181 13.86 5.93 16.75
N ALA A 182 14.88 5.73 15.91
CA ALA A 182 16.14 5.12 16.33
C ALA A 182 16.91 5.99 17.35
N PHE A 183 16.95 7.31 17.15
CA PHE A 183 17.60 8.27 18.05
C PHE A 183 16.81 8.47 19.35
N TRP A 184 15.49 8.35 19.29
CA TRP A 184 14.63 8.20 20.45
C TRP A 184 14.94 6.90 21.20
N GLY A 185 15.42 5.86 20.52
CA GLY A 185 15.78 4.59 21.15
C GLY A 185 14.60 3.65 21.29
N SER A 186 13.70 3.63 20.31
CA SER A 186 12.61 2.67 20.23
C SER A 186 12.42 2.14 18.80
N ASN A 187 11.85 0.93 18.73
CA ASN A 187 11.35 0.33 17.49
C ASN A 187 9.81 0.38 17.40
N ASN A 188 9.12 1.05 18.33
CA ASN A 188 7.68 1.30 18.28
C ASN A 188 7.35 2.41 17.27
N ILE A 189 7.62 2.10 16.01
CA ILE A 189 7.29 2.89 14.84
C ILE A 189 6.74 1.95 13.78
N ASP A 190 5.63 2.29 13.14
CA ASP A 190 5.09 1.52 12.02
C ASP A 190 4.27 2.43 11.10
N HIS A 191 3.91 1.96 9.91
CA HIS A 191 3.12 2.74 8.95
C HIS A 191 2.14 1.85 8.15
N GLN A 192 1.43 2.45 7.21
CA GLN A 192 0.33 1.84 6.46
C GLN A 192 0.70 0.54 5.73
N ALA A 193 1.98 0.30 5.37
CA ALA A 193 2.36 -0.98 4.76
C ALA A 193 2.05 -2.17 5.67
N ARG A 194 2.07 -2.00 7.01
CA ARG A 194 1.68 -3.06 7.96
C ARG A 194 0.31 -3.62 7.66
N ILE A 195 -0.65 -2.75 7.39
CA ILE A 195 -2.06 -3.05 7.14
C ILE A 195 -2.42 -3.12 5.64
N CYS A 196 -1.41 -3.07 4.76
CA CYS A 196 -1.58 -3.09 3.31
C CYS A 196 -0.74 -4.19 2.60
N HIS A 197 0.60 -4.16 2.73
CA HIS A 197 1.52 -4.99 1.92
C HIS A 197 2.55 -5.79 2.73
N SER A 198 2.51 -5.78 4.06
CA SER A 198 3.50 -6.50 4.87
C SER A 198 3.56 -8.01 4.57
N THR A 199 2.42 -8.66 4.32
CA THR A 199 2.34 -10.08 3.90
C THR A 199 2.95 -10.32 2.53
N THR A 200 2.72 -9.42 1.57
CA THR A 200 3.44 -9.40 0.29
C THR A 200 4.95 -9.34 0.54
N VAL A 201 5.42 -8.38 1.34
CA VAL A 201 6.86 -8.22 1.58
C VAL A 201 7.44 -9.49 2.21
N ALA A 202 6.76 -10.06 3.22
CA ALA A 202 7.22 -11.27 3.88
C ALA A 202 7.20 -12.49 2.96
N GLY A 203 6.08 -12.74 2.27
CA GLY A 203 5.89 -13.90 1.40
C GLY A 203 6.85 -13.86 0.21
N ILE A 204 6.78 -12.78 -0.57
CA ILE A 204 7.49 -12.64 -1.83
C ILE A 204 9.01 -12.47 -1.62
N ALA A 205 9.45 -11.70 -0.61
CA ALA A 205 10.87 -11.59 -0.31
C ALA A 205 11.48 -12.90 0.19
N ASN A 206 10.66 -13.80 0.76
CA ASN A 206 11.08 -15.15 1.12
C ASN A 206 11.00 -16.14 -0.04
N THR A 207 10.26 -15.85 -1.09
CA THR A 207 10.30 -16.63 -2.33
C THR A 207 11.59 -16.35 -3.11
N TRP A 208 11.92 -15.09 -3.42
CA TRP A 208 13.03 -14.78 -4.35
C TRP A 208 13.94 -13.60 -3.97
N GLY A 209 13.73 -12.98 -2.81
CA GLY A 209 14.70 -12.08 -2.17
C GLY A 209 14.24 -10.65 -1.92
N TYR A 210 13.35 -10.11 -2.75
CA TYR A 210 12.75 -8.79 -2.58
C TYR A 210 11.23 -8.87 -2.55
N GLY A 211 10.62 -8.04 -1.70
CA GLY A 211 9.17 -7.97 -1.50
C GLY A 211 8.46 -6.96 -2.38
N ALA A 212 9.13 -6.46 -3.42
CA ALA A 212 8.62 -5.42 -4.31
C ALA A 212 7.80 -5.99 -5.48
N MET A 213 7.03 -5.12 -6.14
CA MET A 213 6.49 -5.38 -7.48
C MET A 213 7.64 -5.64 -8.46
N THR A 214 7.52 -6.70 -9.25
CA THR A 214 8.66 -7.20 -10.04
C THR A 214 8.80 -6.53 -11.40
N ASN A 215 7.73 -5.93 -11.92
CA ASN A 215 7.71 -5.27 -13.22
C ASN A 215 7.24 -3.81 -13.02
N SER A 216 6.66 -3.20 -14.05
CA SER A 216 6.06 -1.86 -14.01
C SER A 216 4.67 -1.87 -14.65
N MET A 217 3.85 -0.86 -14.35
CA MET A 217 2.55 -0.67 -15.00
C MET A 217 2.72 -0.52 -16.53
N ASN A 218 3.75 0.19 -16.99
CA ASN A 218 4.08 0.29 -18.42
C ASN A 218 4.35 -1.08 -19.05
N ASP A 219 5.09 -1.95 -18.37
CA ASP A 219 5.44 -3.27 -18.90
C ASP A 219 4.23 -4.21 -19.05
N ILE A 220 3.10 -3.93 -18.38
CA ILE A 220 1.83 -4.65 -18.63
C ILE A 220 1.44 -4.59 -20.10
N ARG A 221 1.81 -3.53 -20.82
CA ARG A 221 1.57 -3.37 -22.27
C ARG A 221 2.27 -4.44 -23.13
N ASN A 222 3.18 -5.23 -22.57
CA ASN A 222 3.82 -6.38 -23.23
C ASN A 222 3.09 -7.71 -22.96
N SER A 223 2.08 -7.72 -22.08
CA SER A 223 1.45 -8.96 -21.63
C SER A 223 0.51 -9.56 -22.67
N LYS A 224 0.38 -10.89 -22.67
CA LYS A 224 -0.64 -11.63 -23.42
C LYS A 224 -1.75 -12.20 -22.54
N CYS A 225 -1.54 -12.23 -21.23
CA CYS A 225 -2.56 -12.61 -20.26
C CYS A 225 -2.41 -11.77 -18.99
N VAL A 226 -3.49 -11.13 -18.54
CA VAL A 226 -3.54 -10.36 -17.31
C VAL A 226 -4.46 -11.09 -16.34
N PHE A 227 -3.90 -11.69 -15.30
CA PHE A 227 -4.67 -12.30 -14.22
C PHE A 227 -4.74 -11.35 -13.02
N ILE A 228 -5.94 -10.90 -12.69
CA ILE A 228 -6.21 -9.98 -11.58
C ILE A 228 -6.90 -10.78 -10.47
N ILE A 229 -6.27 -10.87 -9.31
CA ILE A 229 -6.83 -11.51 -8.12
C ILE A 229 -6.49 -10.70 -6.89
N GLY A 230 -7.47 -10.47 -6.02
CA GLY A 230 -7.26 -9.65 -4.82
C GLY A 230 -6.94 -8.18 -5.14
N GLU A 231 -7.42 -7.67 -6.27
CA GLU A 231 -7.31 -6.28 -6.67
C GLU A 231 -8.53 -5.82 -7.51
N ASN A 232 -8.96 -4.58 -7.29
CA ASN A 232 -9.95 -3.91 -8.13
C ASN A 232 -9.33 -2.65 -8.74
N VAL A 233 -8.72 -2.81 -9.91
CA VAL A 233 -7.89 -1.78 -10.55
C VAL A 233 -8.70 -0.52 -10.87
N CYS A 234 -9.92 -0.66 -11.40
CA CYS A 234 -10.79 0.48 -11.72
C CYS A 234 -11.12 1.39 -10.52
N THR A 235 -11.04 0.88 -9.29
CA THR A 235 -11.29 1.69 -8.08
C THR A 235 -10.01 2.16 -7.42
N SER A 236 -9.04 1.26 -7.26
CA SER A 236 -7.87 1.51 -6.43
C SER A 236 -6.73 2.14 -7.23
N HIS A 237 -6.58 1.78 -8.51
CA HIS A 237 -5.52 2.26 -9.40
C HIS A 237 -6.07 2.59 -10.81
N PRO A 238 -7.04 3.51 -10.95
CA PRO A 238 -7.81 3.63 -12.19
C PRO A 238 -6.93 3.90 -13.42
N ILE A 239 -5.88 4.69 -13.26
CA ILE A 239 -4.94 5.02 -14.33
C ILE A 239 -4.11 3.81 -14.79
N ALA A 240 -3.94 2.78 -13.96
CA ALA A 240 -3.30 1.54 -14.39
C ALA A 240 -4.13 0.78 -15.44
N MET A 241 -5.45 1.00 -15.51
CA MET A 241 -6.31 0.38 -16.53
C MET A 241 -5.89 0.75 -17.94
N GLN A 242 -5.33 1.95 -18.18
CA GLN A 242 -4.86 2.31 -19.51
C GLN A 242 -3.83 1.30 -20.04
N HIS A 243 -2.93 0.80 -19.18
CA HIS A 243 -1.88 -0.15 -19.59
C HIS A 243 -2.44 -1.55 -19.79
N ILE A 244 -3.40 -1.96 -18.96
CA ILE A 244 -4.11 -3.24 -19.09
C ILE A 244 -4.94 -3.26 -20.38
N LEU A 245 -5.67 -2.18 -20.67
CA LEU A 245 -6.48 -2.06 -21.88
C LEU A 245 -5.61 -1.94 -23.13
N THR A 246 -4.48 -1.22 -23.07
CA THR A 246 -3.50 -1.19 -24.15
C THR A 246 -3.00 -2.62 -24.46
N ALA A 247 -2.67 -3.43 -23.45
CA ALA A 247 -2.27 -4.82 -23.66
C ALA A 247 -3.40 -5.65 -24.32
N LYS A 248 -4.64 -5.44 -23.90
CA LYS A 248 -5.82 -6.09 -24.50
C LYS A 248 -6.01 -5.69 -25.96
N GLU A 249 -5.81 -4.42 -26.30
CA GLU A 249 -6.05 -3.89 -27.65
C GLU A 249 -4.90 -4.25 -28.61
N GLU A 250 -3.65 -4.02 -28.19
CA GLU A 250 -2.44 -4.22 -29.01
C GLU A 250 -2.03 -5.70 -29.09
N ASN A 251 -1.98 -6.41 -27.95
CA ASN A 251 -1.48 -7.79 -27.90
C ASN A 251 -2.59 -8.83 -27.86
N LYS A 252 -3.86 -8.41 -27.91
CA LYS A 252 -5.03 -9.29 -27.69
C LYS A 252 -4.96 -10.02 -26.35
N ALA A 253 -4.41 -9.34 -25.34
CA ALA A 253 -4.22 -9.94 -24.03
C ALA A 253 -5.54 -10.43 -23.42
N GLN A 254 -5.55 -11.66 -22.93
CA GLN A 254 -6.69 -12.21 -22.21
C GLN A 254 -6.74 -11.67 -20.78
N ILE A 255 -7.87 -11.11 -20.35
CA ILE A 255 -8.05 -10.61 -18.99
C ILE A 255 -8.88 -11.61 -18.18
N ILE A 256 -8.31 -12.09 -17.08
CA ILE A 256 -9.00 -12.94 -16.10
C ILE A 256 -9.12 -12.14 -14.80
N VAL A 257 -10.33 -12.04 -14.25
CA VAL A 257 -10.57 -11.40 -12.95
C VAL A 257 -11.14 -12.43 -11.99
N ALA A 258 -10.42 -12.74 -10.93
CA ALA A 258 -10.92 -13.52 -9.80
C ALA A 258 -11.20 -12.59 -8.62
N ASP A 259 -12.48 -12.43 -8.26
CA ASP A 259 -12.92 -11.56 -7.16
C ASP A 259 -14.24 -12.13 -6.60
N PRO A 260 -14.48 -12.10 -5.27
CA PRO A 260 -15.78 -12.48 -4.70
C PRO A 260 -16.95 -11.62 -5.21
N ARG A 261 -16.68 -10.46 -5.82
CA ARG A 261 -17.68 -9.55 -6.37
C ARG A 261 -17.48 -9.32 -7.85
N PHE A 262 -18.59 -9.08 -8.56
CA PHE A 262 -18.54 -8.54 -9.91
C PHE A 262 -18.22 -7.03 -9.85
N THR A 263 -16.94 -6.68 -9.92
CA THR A 263 -16.45 -5.29 -9.81
C THR A 263 -16.47 -4.55 -11.15
N GLN A 264 -16.19 -3.24 -11.14
CA GLN A 264 -15.96 -2.48 -12.38
C GLN A 264 -14.79 -3.07 -13.21
N THR A 265 -13.77 -3.62 -12.54
CA THR A 265 -12.67 -4.30 -13.23
C THR A 265 -13.14 -5.59 -13.90
N ALA A 266 -14.02 -6.37 -13.23
CA ALA A 266 -14.58 -7.61 -13.77
C ALA A 266 -15.38 -7.37 -15.08
N ALA A 267 -15.98 -6.18 -15.24
CA ALA A 267 -16.69 -5.82 -16.47
C ALA A 267 -15.80 -5.78 -17.73
N PHE A 268 -14.47 -5.64 -17.57
CA PHE A 268 -13.51 -5.68 -18.68
C PHE A 268 -12.90 -7.06 -18.90
N ALA A 269 -13.22 -8.04 -18.06
CA ALA A 269 -12.64 -9.37 -18.11
C ALA A 269 -13.15 -10.18 -19.32
N ASN A 270 -12.29 -11.01 -19.90
CA ASN A 270 -12.68 -12.11 -20.78
C ASN A 270 -13.27 -13.26 -19.95
N LYS A 271 -12.76 -13.47 -18.73
CA LYS A 271 -13.24 -14.47 -17.78
C LYS A 271 -13.32 -13.87 -16.38
N PHE A 272 -14.52 -13.87 -15.80
CA PHE A 272 -14.72 -13.59 -14.38
C PHE A 272 -14.83 -14.91 -13.61
N VAL A 273 -14.14 -15.01 -12.48
CA VAL A 273 -14.14 -16.17 -11.58
C VAL A 273 -14.57 -15.68 -10.19
N GLN A 274 -15.82 -15.94 -9.83
CA GLN A 274 -16.33 -15.60 -8.50
C GLN A 274 -15.96 -16.71 -7.52
N PHE A 275 -15.18 -16.37 -6.49
CA PHE A 275 -14.71 -17.33 -5.47
C PHE A 275 -14.98 -16.82 -4.06
N ARG A 276 -15.09 -17.73 -3.08
CA ARG A 276 -15.30 -17.39 -1.67
C ARG A 276 -14.07 -16.68 -1.09
N SER A 277 -14.29 -15.57 -0.39
CA SER A 277 -13.20 -14.81 0.22
C SER A 277 -12.41 -15.64 1.24
N GLY A 278 -11.08 -15.56 1.19
CA GLY A 278 -10.18 -16.32 2.07
C GLY A 278 -9.79 -17.70 1.54
N THR A 279 -10.09 -18.01 0.28
CA THR A 279 -9.80 -19.33 -0.33
C THR A 279 -8.79 -19.27 -1.48
N ASP A 280 -8.03 -18.18 -1.57
CA ASP A 280 -7.13 -17.88 -2.67
C ASP A 280 -6.10 -18.99 -2.92
N VAL A 281 -5.49 -19.55 -1.85
CA VAL A 281 -4.51 -20.66 -2.01
C VAL A 281 -5.13 -21.86 -2.71
N ALA A 282 -6.35 -22.26 -2.31
CA ALA A 282 -7.04 -23.40 -2.91
C ALA A 282 -7.32 -23.16 -4.39
N LEU A 283 -7.83 -21.98 -4.76
CA LEU A 283 -8.06 -21.60 -6.16
C LEU A 283 -6.76 -21.68 -6.98
N ILE A 284 -5.69 -21.08 -6.47
CA ILE A 284 -4.39 -21.05 -7.16
C ILE A 284 -3.81 -22.46 -7.31
N TYR A 285 -4.02 -23.33 -6.33
CA TYR A 285 -3.54 -24.72 -6.37
C TYR A 285 -4.37 -25.56 -7.35
N GLY A 286 -5.68 -25.32 -7.46
CA GLY A 286 -6.51 -25.88 -8.54
C GLY A 286 -6.01 -25.48 -9.92
N LEU A 287 -5.69 -24.20 -10.14
CA LEU A 287 -5.10 -23.73 -11.40
C LEU A 287 -3.77 -24.43 -11.71
N MET A 288 -2.88 -24.54 -10.73
CA MET A 288 -1.61 -25.26 -10.90
C MET A 288 -1.82 -26.74 -11.20
N ASN A 289 -2.76 -27.41 -10.55
CA ASN A 289 -3.05 -28.82 -10.83
C ASN A 289 -3.51 -29.05 -12.28
N VAL A 290 -4.34 -28.15 -12.84
CA VAL A 290 -4.69 -28.21 -14.27
C VAL A 290 -3.45 -28.01 -15.15
N ILE A 291 -2.62 -26.99 -14.84
CA ILE A 291 -1.40 -26.69 -15.61
C ILE A 291 -0.45 -27.89 -15.63
N LEU A 292 -0.17 -28.48 -14.47
CA LEU A 292 0.76 -29.60 -14.33
C LEU A 292 0.23 -30.88 -14.98
N LYS A 293 -1.07 -31.17 -14.84
CA LYS A 293 -1.70 -32.34 -15.46
C LYS A 293 -1.60 -32.31 -16.98
N ASN A 294 -1.64 -31.12 -17.59
CA ASN A 294 -1.53 -30.94 -19.03
C ASN A 294 -0.08 -30.72 -19.53
N GLY A 295 0.91 -30.71 -18.64
CA GLY A 295 2.32 -30.50 -19.00
C GLY A 295 2.61 -29.08 -19.50
N TRP A 296 1.82 -28.09 -19.07
CA TRP A 296 1.95 -26.71 -19.51
C TRP A 296 3.01 -25.92 -18.73
N GLU A 297 3.60 -26.47 -17.67
CA GLU A 297 4.61 -25.77 -16.86
C GLU A 297 5.91 -25.46 -17.60
N ASP A 298 6.61 -24.40 -17.16
CA ASP A 298 7.99 -24.11 -17.60
C ASP A 298 8.99 -24.96 -16.82
N LYS A 299 9.38 -26.08 -17.43
CA LYS A 299 10.32 -27.04 -16.83
C LYS A 299 11.71 -26.47 -16.59
N SER A 300 12.19 -25.53 -17.42
CA SER A 300 13.52 -24.93 -17.22
C SER A 300 13.51 -23.97 -16.04
N MET A 301 12.49 -23.10 -15.93
CA MET A 301 12.30 -22.25 -14.75
C MET A 301 12.31 -23.09 -13.47
N ILE A 302 11.50 -24.16 -13.43
CA ILE A 302 11.39 -25.04 -12.28
C ILE A 302 12.74 -25.69 -11.93
N ASN A 303 13.40 -26.34 -12.90
CA ASN A 303 14.61 -27.12 -12.63
C ASN A 303 15.82 -26.24 -12.30
N ASP A 304 15.98 -25.14 -13.03
CA ASP A 304 17.22 -24.35 -13.01
C ASP A 304 17.13 -23.20 -12.00
N ARG A 305 15.93 -22.65 -11.77
CA ARG A 305 15.79 -21.41 -10.99
C ARG A 305 14.92 -21.53 -9.76
N THR A 306 14.41 -22.72 -9.41
CA THR A 306 13.63 -22.92 -8.19
C THR A 306 14.16 -24.02 -7.26
N TYR A 307 13.75 -23.96 -6.00
CA TYR A 307 14.01 -24.94 -4.95
C TYR A 307 12.70 -25.35 -4.28
N GLY A 308 12.57 -26.64 -3.93
CA GLY A 308 11.41 -27.18 -3.20
C GLY A 308 10.20 -27.55 -4.05
N TYR A 309 10.38 -27.77 -5.36
CA TYR A 309 9.27 -28.15 -6.25
C TYR A 309 8.64 -29.51 -5.89
N SER A 310 9.45 -30.47 -5.41
CA SER A 310 8.95 -31.75 -4.91
C SER A 310 7.94 -31.56 -3.77
N ASP A 311 8.23 -30.63 -2.86
CA ASP A 311 7.40 -30.33 -1.70
C ASP A 311 6.08 -29.65 -2.12
N LEU A 312 6.13 -28.77 -3.13
CA LEU A 312 4.92 -28.20 -3.74
C LEU A 312 4.03 -29.28 -4.36
N LYS A 313 4.60 -30.19 -5.17
CA LYS A 313 3.83 -31.27 -5.79
C LYS A 313 3.18 -32.19 -4.76
N GLU A 314 3.84 -32.43 -3.63
CA GLU A 314 3.26 -33.24 -2.56
C GLU A 314 2.05 -32.55 -1.96
N GLU A 315 2.15 -31.26 -1.63
CA GLU A 315 1.02 -30.49 -1.08
C GLU A 315 -0.14 -30.40 -2.09
N LEU A 316 0.14 -30.22 -3.39
CA LEU A 316 -0.86 -30.13 -4.44
C LEU A 316 -1.80 -31.34 -4.55
N LYS A 317 -1.38 -32.53 -4.08
CA LYS A 317 -2.24 -33.72 -4.06
C LYS A 317 -3.50 -33.56 -3.20
N ARG A 318 -3.49 -32.63 -2.23
CA ARG A 318 -4.64 -32.33 -1.37
C ARG A 318 -5.69 -31.43 -2.04
N TYR A 319 -5.43 -30.98 -3.27
CA TYR A 319 -6.23 -29.95 -3.96
C TYR A 319 -6.70 -30.46 -5.33
N ASP A 320 -7.26 -31.67 -5.39
CA ASP A 320 -7.99 -32.09 -6.58
C ASP A 320 -9.12 -31.10 -6.90
N LEU A 321 -9.60 -31.11 -8.15
CA LEU A 321 -10.51 -30.06 -8.62
C LEU A 321 -11.86 -30.07 -7.91
N GLU A 322 -12.33 -31.22 -7.44
CA GLU A 322 -13.59 -31.29 -6.66
C GLU A 322 -13.40 -30.70 -5.28
N THR A 323 -12.29 -31.04 -4.60
CA THR A 323 -11.92 -30.43 -3.32
C THR A 323 -11.77 -28.90 -3.45
N VAL A 324 -11.10 -28.42 -4.51
CA VAL A 324 -10.95 -26.98 -4.76
C VAL A 324 -12.31 -26.33 -5.03
N SER A 325 -13.17 -26.96 -5.82
CA SER A 325 -14.53 -26.50 -6.09
C SER A 325 -15.35 -26.39 -4.81
N ASP A 326 -15.30 -27.38 -3.91
CA ASP A 326 -16.00 -27.34 -2.62
C ASP A 326 -15.50 -26.22 -1.69
N ILE A 327 -14.17 -26.04 -1.58
CA ILE A 327 -13.59 -24.99 -0.73
C ILE A 327 -13.96 -23.60 -1.25
N THR A 328 -13.79 -23.38 -2.55
CA THR A 328 -13.82 -22.03 -3.16
C THR A 328 -15.19 -21.64 -3.70
N GLY A 329 -16.06 -22.60 -3.97
CA GLY A 329 -17.32 -22.42 -4.70
C GLY A 329 -17.15 -22.21 -6.22
N VAL A 330 -15.93 -22.31 -6.76
CA VAL A 330 -15.67 -22.13 -8.19
C VAL A 330 -15.90 -23.44 -8.93
N PRO A 331 -16.77 -23.47 -9.97
CA PRO A 331 -16.96 -24.67 -10.77
C PRO A 331 -15.67 -25.18 -11.40
N VAL A 332 -15.47 -26.50 -11.43
CA VAL A 332 -14.30 -27.15 -12.03
C VAL A 332 -14.01 -26.65 -13.45
N ALA A 333 -15.04 -26.54 -14.29
CA ALA A 333 -14.92 -26.06 -15.66
C ALA A 333 -14.34 -24.63 -15.75
N ASP A 334 -14.62 -23.78 -14.76
CA ASP A 334 -14.11 -22.41 -14.71
C ASP A 334 -12.64 -22.37 -14.30
N ILE A 335 -12.22 -23.25 -13.39
CA ILE A 335 -10.82 -23.45 -13.02
C ILE A 335 -10.02 -23.93 -14.24
N GLU A 336 -10.54 -24.94 -14.96
CA GLU A 336 -9.90 -25.47 -16.16
C GLU A 336 -9.79 -24.43 -17.28
N HIS A 337 -10.86 -23.66 -17.52
CA HIS A 337 -10.87 -22.60 -18.52
C HIS A 337 -9.86 -21.49 -18.18
N ALA A 338 -9.84 -21.02 -16.94
CA ALA A 338 -8.89 -19.99 -16.51
C ALA A 338 -7.43 -20.48 -16.61
N ALA A 339 -7.14 -21.70 -16.19
CA ALA A 339 -5.81 -22.30 -16.28
C ALA A 339 -5.33 -22.43 -17.75
N ARG A 340 -6.22 -22.87 -18.65
CA ARG A 340 -5.94 -22.96 -20.10
C ARG A 340 -5.64 -21.59 -20.69
N MET A 341 -6.47 -20.58 -20.39
CA MET A 341 -6.25 -19.22 -20.87
C MET A 341 -4.87 -18.69 -20.45
N MET A 342 -4.44 -18.92 -19.21
CA MET A 342 -3.10 -18.52 -18.74
C MET A 342 -1.96 -19.29 -19.42
N ALA A 343 -2.16 -20.59 -19.68
CA ALA A 343 -1.15 -21.42 -20.32
C ALA A 343 -0.93 -21.08 -21.80
N GLU A 344 -2.01 -20.84 -22.54
CA GLU A 344 -1.97 -20.56 -23.98
C GLU A 344 -1.52 -19.12 -24.30
N ASN A 345 -1.61 -18.19 -23.35
CA ASN A 345 -1.36 -16.77 -23.58
C ASN A 345 -0.17 -16.23 -22.75
N ARG A 346 1.06 -16.67 -23.10
CA ARG A 346 2.31 -16.25 -22.42
C ARG A 346 3.15 -15.24 -23.23
N PRO A 347 3.86 -14.30 -22.55
CA PRO A 347 3.98 -14.14 -21.10
C PRO A 347 2.70 -13.56 -20.46
N GLY A 348 2.40 -14.01 -19.25
CA GLY A 348 1.26 -13.54 -18.46
C GLY A 348 1.70 -12.82 -17.20
N THR A 349 0.98 -11.76 -16.82
CA THR A 349 1.21 -11.02 -15.59
C THR A 349 0.11 -11.28 -14.56
N LEU A 350 0.50 -11.34 -13.28
CA LEU A 350 -0.42 -11.49 -12.15
C LEU A 350 -0.46 -10.19 -11.35
N ILE A 351 -1.66 -9.62 -11.18
CA ILE A 351 -1.92 -8.36 -10.48
C ILE A 351 -2.69 -8.63 -9.18
N TRP A 352 -2.19 -8.09 -8.07
CA TRP A 352 -2.90 -8.08 -6.78
C TRP A 352 -2.56 -6.85 -5.95
N ALA A 353 -3.40 -6.60 -4.94
CA ALA A 353 -3.09 -5.70 -3.84
C ALA A 353 -3.68 -6.23 -2.53
N MET A 354 -4.66 -5.53 -1.95
CA MET A 354 -5.13 -5.80 -0.59
C MET A 354 -6.05 -7.01 -0.44
N GLY A 355 -6.72 -7.41 -1.52
CA GLY A 355 -7.62 -8.57 -1.49
C GLY A 355 -6.88 -9.87 -1.23
N GLY A 356 -5.61 -9.98 -1.61
CA GLY A 356 -4.77 -11.14 -1.30
C GLY A 356 -3.95 -11.01 -0.02
N THR A 357 -3.76 -9.80 0.52
CA THR A 357 -2.84 -9.57 1.65
C THR A 357 -3.51 -9.55 3.01
N GLN A 358 -4.75 -9.09 3.11
CA GLN A 358 -5.45 -8.82 4.38
C GLN A 358 -6.27 -10.03 4.87
N HIS A 359 -5.55 -11.10 5.18
CA HIS A 359 -6.05 -12.36 5.73
C HIS A 359 -5.08 -12.88 6.79
N ALA A 360 -5.56 -13.69 7.74
CA ALA A 360 -4.74 -14.43 8.69
C ALA A 360 -3.74 -15.38 7.98
N ASN A 361 -4.05 -15.75 6.74
CA ASN A 361 -3.23 -16.57 5.84
C ASN A 361 -2.63 -15.77 4.67
N GLY A 362 -2.59 -14.43 4.74
CA GLY A 362 -2.20 -13.57 3.61
C GLY A 362 -0.77 -13.81 3.09
N THR A 363 0.16 -14.21 3.95
CA THR A 363 1.51 -14.60 3.52
C THR A 363 1.50 -15.84 2.62
N SER A 364 0.63 -16.81 2.89
CA SER A 364 0.46 -17.99 2.03
C SER A 364 -0.21 -17.63 0.70
N ASN A 365 -1.23 -16.77 0.72
CA ASN A 365 -1.88 -16.27 -0.50
C ASN A 365 -0.85 -15.68 -1.46
N THR A 366 -0.07 -14.70 -1.00
CA THR A 366 0.94 -14.03 -1.83
C THR A 366 2.03 -14.98 -2.33
N ARG A 367 2.44 -15.96 -1.52
CA ARG A 367 3.38 -17.01 -1.95
C ARG A 367 2.79 -17.96 -2.99
N SER A 368 1.50 -18.28 -2.90
CA SER A 368 0.82 -19.11 -3.90
C SER A 368 0.79 -18.40 -5.26
N TYR A 369 0.55 -17.08 -5.30
CA TYR A 369 0.58 -16.28 -6.53
C TYR A 369 1.96 -16.30 -7.18
N ALA A 370 3.00 -16.11 -6.37
CA ALA A 370 4.39 -16.23 -6.82
C ALA A 370 4.71 -17.63 -7.35
N ALA A 371 4.22 -18.68 -6.68
CA ALA A 371 4.41 -20.06 -7.11
C ALA A 371 3.77 -20.33 -8.47
N LEU A 372 2.54 -19.84 -8.71
CA LEU A 372 1.87 -19.94 -10.00
C LEU A 372 2.70 -19.29 -11.12
N GLN A 373 3.23 -18.08 -10.90
CA GLN A 373 4.05 -17.39 -11.90
C GLN A 373 5.40 -18.08 -12.16
N LEU A 374 5.97 -18.78 -11.16
CA LEU A 374 7.15 -19.63 -11.34
C LEU A 374 6.81 -20.89 -12.16
N VAL A 375 5.69 -21.56 -11.87
CA VAL A 375 5.23 -22.73 -12.63
C VAL A 375 4.96 -22.38 -14.09
N LEU A 376 4.41 -21.19 -14.37
CA LEU A 376 4.15 -20.72 -15.72
C LEU A 376 5.40 -20.17 -16.46
N GLY A 377 6.53 -19.97 -15.77
CA GLY A 377 7.74 -19.39 -16.37
C GLY A 377 7.68 -17.88 -16.63
N ASN A 378 6.76 -17.16 -15.98
CA ASN A 378 6.48 -15.75 -16.26
C ASN A 378 7.43 -14.77 -15.54
N MET A 379 8.23 -15.22 -14.57
CA MET A 379 9.13 -14.36 -13.80
C MET A 379 10.36 -13.91 -14.62
N GLY A 380 10.69 -12.62 -14.55
CA GLY A 380 11.84 -12.03 -15.27
C GLY A 380 11.60 -11.78 -16.76
N LYS A 381 10.34 -11.80 -17.21
CA LYS A 381 9.93 -11.56 -18.59
C LYS A 381 9.23 -10.19 -18.72
N PRO A 382 9.49 -9.41 -19.78
CA PRO A 382 8.62 -8.32 -20.18
C PRO A 382 7.19 -8.82 -20.42
N GLY A 383 6.19 -8.12 -19.87
CA GLY A 383 4.78 -8.52 -19.92
C GLY A 383 4.38 -9.63 -18.94
N GLY A 384 5.35 -10.10 -18.13
CA GLY A 384 5.18 -11.18 -17.17
C GLY A 384 5.11 -10.71 -15.73
N GLY A 385 5.70 -11.50 -14.83
CA GLY A 385 5.98 -11.14 -13.45
C GLY A 385 4.75 -10.96 -12.54
N CYS A 386 5.03 -10.38 -11.38
CA CYS A 386 4.07 -10.09 -10.32
C CYS A 386 3.93 -8.57 -10.18
N ASN A 387 2.84 -8.02 -10.70
CA ASN A 387 2.53 -6.60 -10.67
C ASN A 387 1.71 -6.28 -9.42
N ILE A 388 2.43 -5.97 -8.34
CA ILE A 388 1.85 -5.82 -7.01
C ILE A 388 1.53 -4.35 -6.75
N PHE A 389 0.29 -3.96 -6.98
CA PHE A 389 -0.10 -2.56 -6.88
C PHE A 389 -0.08 -2.10 -5.42
N ARG A 390 0.73 -1.08 -5.16
CA ARG A 390 0.94 -0.49 -3.83
C ARG A 390 -0.20 0.48 -3.49
N GLY A 391 -0.52 0.65 -2.21
CA GLY A 391 -1.63 1.51 -1.78
C GLY A 391 -1.35 3.01 -1.97
N HIS A 392 -0.90 3.67 -0.89
CA HIS A 392 -0.59 5.11 -0.87
C HIS A 392 0.59 5.48 -1.77
N ASP A 393 0.61 6.72 -2.24
CA ASP A 393 1.55 7.29 -3.21
C ASP A 393 3.01 6.98 -2.93
N ASN A 394 3.40 6.98 -1.65
CA ASN A 394 4.77 6.67 -1.22
C ASN A 394 4.87 5.48 -0.24
N VAL A 395 3.91 4.55 -0.22
CA VAL A 395 4.02 3.38 0.68
C VAL A 395 5.22 2.49 0.35
N GLN A 396 5.63 2.45 -0.92
CA GLN A 396 6.86 1.76 -1.32
C GLN A 396 8.08 2.45 -0.71
N GLY A 397 8.16 3.79 -0.81
CA GLY A 397 9.27 4.57 -0.26
C GLY A 397 9.35 4.54 1.27
N ALA A 398 8.24 4.73 1.98
CA ALA A 398 8.20 4.61 3.44
C ALA A 398 8.61 3.20 3.93
N THR A 399 8.24 2.15 3.17
CA THR A 399 8.72 0.78 3.41
C THR A 399 10.22 0.63 3.13
N ASP A 400 10.69 1.14 2.00
CA ASP A 400 12.11 1.11 1.61
C ASP A 400 12.98 1.82 2.65
N LEU A 401 12.47 2.89 3.24
CA LEU A 401 13.13 3.71 4.25
C LEU A 401 12.92 3.21 5.69
N GLY A 402 12.24 2.07 5.84
CA GLY A 402 12.21 1.32 7.07
C GLY A 402 11.35 1.93 8.16
N VAL A 403 10.29 2.66 7.81
CA VAL A 403 9.25 3.18 8.72
C VAL A 403 8.37 2.02 9.21
N LEU A 404 8.99 1.03 9.84
CA LEU A 404 8.41 -0.26 10.19
C LEU A 404 9.02 -0.74 11.49
N SER A 405 8.22 -1.47 12.25
CA SER A 405 8.60 -1.95 13.58
C SER A 405 9.67 -3.03 13.57
N ASN A 406 10.07 -3.52 12.39
CA ASN A 406 10.97 -4.66 12.23
C ASN A 406 12.14 -4.44 11.28
N THR A 407 12.36 -3.23 10.78
CA THR A 407 13.46 -2.93 9.84
C THR A 407 14.09 -1.56 10.07
N LEU A 408 15.30 -1.40 9.54
CA LEU A 408 15.98 -0.13 9.29
C LEU A 408 15.94 0.16 7.78
N PRO A 409 16.26 1.39 7.32
CA PRO A 409 16.18 1.75 5.90
C PRO A 409 16.98 0.77 5.04
N GLY A 410 16.51 0.46 3.84
CA GLY A 410 17.05 -0.57 2.94
C GLY A 410 16.66 -2.01 3.32
N TYR A 411 15.59 -2.24 4.09
CA TYR A 411 15.22 -3.58 4.57
C TYR A 411 16.33 -4.27 5.40
N TYR A 412 17.19 -3.50 6.07
CA TYR A 412 18.09 -4.07 7.06
C TYR A 412 17.26 -4.52 8.26
N GLY A 413 17.65 -5.63 8.89
CA GLY A 413 17.02 -6.07 10.14
C GLY A 413 17.35 -5.12 11.31
N LEU A 414 17.02 -5.54 12.53
CA LEU A 414 17.31 -4.78 13.76
C LEU A 414 18.59 -5.27 14.46
N GLY A 415 19.47 -5.99 13.78
CA GLY A 415 20.67 -6.56 14.40
C GLY A 415 21.58 -5.48 14.98
N VAL A 416 21.85 -5.55 16.29
CA VAL A 416 22.62 -4.56 17.05
C VAL A 416 24.01 -4.36 16.44
N ASN A 417 24.82 -5.42 16.39
CA ASN A 417 26.20 -5.38 15.90
C ASN A 417 26.33 -5.52 14.37
N SER A 418 25.23 -5.39 13.61
CA SER A 418 25.22 -5.47 12.15
C SER A 418 24.48 -4.30 11.52
N ALA A 419 23.14 -4.35 11.49
CA ALA A 419 22.31 -3.35 10.85
C ALA A 419 22.38 -1.98 11.54
N TYR A 420 22.27 -1.94 12.87
CA TYR A 420 22.43 -0.68 13.60
C TYR A 420 23.86 -0.17 13.52
N LYS A 421 24.87 -1.04 13.56
CA LYS A 421 26.26 -0.63 13.36
C LYS A 421 26.49 0.01 11.99
N HIS A 422 25.90 -0.55 10.93
CA HIS A 422 25.90 0.04 9.59
C HIS A 422 25.25 1.42 9.58
N TRP A 423 24.04 1.54 10.14
CA TRP A 423 23.32 2.81 10.13
C TRP A 423 23.92 3.86 11.07
N SER A 424 24.50 3.49 12.22
CA SER A 424 25.31 4.38 13.06
C SER A 424 26.47 4.99 12.26
N ASN A 425 27.16 4.16 11.46
CA ASN A 425 28.24 4.63 10.59
C ASN A 425 27.74 5.57 9.48
N VAL A 426 26.57 5.33 8.89
CA VAL A 426 25.97 6.24 7.90
C VAL A 426 25.56 7.56 8.56
N TRP A 427 24.89 7.49 9.72
CA TRP A 427 24.42 8.64 10.50
C TRP A 427 25.55 9.45 11.15
N GLY A 428 26.80 8.97 11.12
CA GLY A 428 27.94 9.68 11.70
C GLY A 428 27.87 9.79 13.22
N VAL A 429 27.35 8.76 13.88
CA VAL A 429 27.27 8.68 15.35
C VAL A 429 28.01 7.45 15.86
N GLU A 430 28.60 7.56 17.04
CA GLU A 430 29.22 6.42 17.71
C GLU A 430 28.21 5.32 17.98
N HIS A 431 28.60 4.06 17.74
CA HIS A 431 27.68 2.94 17.91
C HIS A 431 27.27 2.76 19.38
N ASP A 432 28.18 3.01 20.32
CA ASP A 432 27.88 2.97 21.75
C ASP A 432 26.90 4.07 22.17
N TRP A 433 26.98 5.26 21.55
CA TRP A 433 25.98 6.31 21.74
C TRP A 433 24.60 5.84 21.28
N MET A 434 24.52 5.21 20.10
CA MET A 434 23.25 4.65 19.62
C MET A 434 22.69 3.58 20.57
N LYS A 435 23.52 2.64 21.05
CA LYS A 435 23.09 1.63 22.02
C LYS A 435 22.52 2.25 23.29
N SER A 436 23.15 3.31 23.81
CA SER A 436 22.69 4.01 25.02
C SER A 436 21.33 4.70 24.89
N ARG A 437 20.80 4.85 23.67
CA ARG A 437 19.46 5.41 23.45
C ARG A 437 18.37 4.41 23.83
N PHE A 438 18.63 3.12 23.67
CA PHE A 438 17.71 2.03 23.98
C PHE A 438 17.86 1.60 25.44
N LYS A 439 16.85 0.91 25.97
CA LYS A 439 16.92 0.33 27.32
C LYS A 439 18.09 -0.66 27.46
N ASP A 440 18.22 -1.56 26.49
CA ASP A 440 19.25 -2.59 26.40
C ASP A 440 19.35 -3.14 24.97
N GLU A 441 20.37 -3.97 24.71
CA GLU A 441 20.60 -4.57 23.38
C GLU A 441 19.48 -5.54 22.96
N LYS A 442 18.80 -6.19 23.92
CA LYS A 442 17.70 -7.13 23.64
C LYS A 442 16.51 -6.38 23.05
N ILE A 443 16.12 -5.26 23.64
CA ILE A 443 15.03 -4.40 23.15
C ILE A 443 15.43 -3.70 21.84
N MET A 444 16.68 -3.23 21.73
CA MET A 444 17.21 -2.65 20.49
C MET A 444 17.12 -3.63 19.31
N GLY A 445 17.41 -4.91 19.55
CA GLY A 445 17.30 -5.99 18.56
C GLY A 445 15.88 -6.52 18.33
N LYS A 446 14.89 -6.08 19.12
CA LYS A 446 13.53 -6.62 19.10
C LYS A 446 12.57 -5.75 18.28
N LYS A 447 11.68 -6.41 17.54
CA LYS A 447 10.60 -5.76 16.78
C LYS A 447 9.69 -4.95 17.71
N GLY A 448 9.23 -3.79 17.25
CA GLY A 448 8.19 -2.97 17.89
C GLY A 448 6.78 -3.54 17.78
N PHE A 449 5.81 -2.86 18.39
CA PHE A 449 4.39 -3.06 18.09
C PHE A 449 4.08 -2.73 16.63
N THR A 450 3.04 -3.35 16.09
CA THR A 450 2.56 -3.07 14.74
C THR A 450 1.46 -2.01 14.74
N VAL A 451 1.27 -1.27 13.64
CA VAL A 451 0.08 -0.41 13.43
C VAL A 451 -1.20 -1.19 13.72
N ALA A 452 -1.26 -2.46 13.32
CA ALA A 452 -2.46 -3.28 13.46
C ALA A 452 -2.82 -3.57 14.93
N ARG A 453 -1.86 -3.56 15.87
CA ARG A 453 -2.08 -4.05 17.24
C ARG A 453 -1.44 -3.24 18.36
N TRP A 454 -0.89 -2.05 18.08
CA TRP A 454 -0.25 -1.20 19.09
C TRP A 454 -1.15 -0.90 20.30
N TYR A 455 -2.47 -0.80 20.06
CA TYR A 455 -3.47 -0.49 21.07
C TYR A 455 -3.49 -1.55 22.20
N GLU A 456 -3.13 -2.81 21.90
CA GLU A 456 -2.99 -3.85 22.92
C GLU A 456 -1.81 -3.58 23.87
N GLY A 457 -0.77 -2.90 23.40
CA GLY A 457 0.32 -2.38 24.24
C GLY A 457 -0.13 -1.36 25.28
N VAL A 458 -1.33 -0.76 25.09
CA VAL A 458 -1.99 0.11 26.10
C VAL A 458 -2.89 -0.71 27.01
N LEU A 459 -3.64 -1.67 26.45
CA LEU A 459 -4.75 -2.34 27.13
C LEU A 459 -4.34 -3.54 27.99
N MET A 460 -3.33 -4.31 27.58
CA MET A 460 -2.93 -5.53 28.25
C MET A 460 -2.05 -5.26 29.48
N ASP A 461 -2.04 -6.20 30.44
CA ASP A 461 -1.04 -6.20 31.52
C ASP A 461 0.35 -6.28 30.89
N LYS A 462 1.27 -5.40 31.30
CA LYS A 462 2.66 -5.38 30.83
C LYS A 462 3.39 -6.72 30.93
N LYS A 463 2.98 -7.61 31.85
CA LYS A 463 3.53 -8.97 31.99
C LYS A 463 3.23 -9.87 30.79
N GLU A 464 2.17 -9.58 30.03
CA GLU A 464 1.79 -10.29 28.80
C GLU A 464 2.47 -9.69 27.55
N LEU A 465 3.11 -8.53 27.70
CA LEU A 465 3.75 -7.84 26.58
C LEU A 465 5.18 -8.35 26.36
N GLY A 466 5.64 -8.27 25.12
CA GLY A 466 7.05 -8.50 24.77
C GLY A 466 7.98 -7.35 25.15
N GLN A 467 7.51 -6.38 25.94
CA GLN A 467 8.26 -5.27 26.52
C GLN A 467 7.78 -5.01 27.94
N ASP A 468 8.64 -4.47 28.82
CA ASP A 468 8.31 -4.35 30.24
C ASP A 468 7.46 -3.11 30.61
N VAL A 469 6.98 -2.37 29.61
CA VAL A 469 6.31 -1.08 29.76
C VAL A 469 5.09 -1.03 28.85
N ASN A 470 4.00 -0.41 29.28
CA ASN A 470 2.86 -0.14 28.40
C ASN A 470 3.15 1.04 27.47
N VAL A 471 2.30 1.24 26.47
CA VAL A 471 2.31 2.45 25.64
C VAL A 471 1.56 3.57 26.37
N HIS A 472 2.22 4.71 26.58
CA HIS A 472 1.68 5.90 27.26
C HIS A 472 1.53 7.10 26.32
N ALA A 473 2.20 7.11 25.17
CA ALA A 473 2.06 8.16 24.16
C ALA A 473 1.85 7.56 22.77
N ALA A 474 0.95 8.14 22.00
CA ALA A 474 0.69 7.74 20.62
C ALA A 474 0.72 8.95 19.69
N PHE A 475 1.52 8.84 18.63
CA PHE A 475 1.59 9.80 17.55
C PHE A 475 0.90 9.19 16.33
N TYR A 476 -0.16 9.84 15.86
CA TYR A 476 -0.74 9.60 14.54
C TYR A 476 -0.26 10.72 13.63
N TRP A 477 0.57 10.38 12.65
CA TRP A 477 1.22 11.35 11.79
C TRP A 477 0.94 10.99 10.34
N GLY A 478 0.05 11.73 9.67
CA GLY A 478 -0.46 11.39 8.35
C GLY A 478 -1.10 9.99 8.32
N HIS A 479 -1.81 9.63 9.39
CA HIS A 479 -2.48 8.35 9.58
C HIS A 479 -3.74 8.57 10.43
N SER A 480 -4.79 7.75 10.26
CA SER A 480 -5.97 7.81 11.12
C SER A 480 -6.41 6.43 11.64
N CYS A 481 -7.02 6.40 12.83
CA CYS A 481 -7.43 5.16 13.50
C CYS A 481 -8.55 4.41 12.76
N ASN A 482 -9.33 5.10 11.93
CA ASN A 482 -10.39 4.47 11.14
C ASN A 482 -9.88 3.56 10.00
N SER A 483 -8.56 3.37 9.89
CA SER A 483 -7.90 2.37 9.02
C SER A 483 -7.50 1.07 9.76
N GLN A 484 -7.69 1.00 11.07
CA GLN A 484 -7.37 -0.17 11.92
C GLN A 484 -8.65 -0.91 12.29
N SER A 485 -8.65 -2.24 12.18
CA SER A 485 -9.73 -3.09 12.69
C SER A 485 -9.87 -2.98 14.21
N GLN A 486 -10.98 -3.49 14.76
CA GLN A 486 -11.23 -3.53 16.21
C GLN A 486 -11.32 -2.13 16.83
N MET A 487 -12.04 -1.21 16.16
CA MET A 487 -12.06 0.20 16.53
C MET A 487 -12.59 0.48 17.94
N ASP A 488 -13.48 -0.33 18.50
CA ASP A 488 -13.91 -0.19 19.91
C ASP A 488 -12.73 -0.36 20.89
N ARG A 489 -11.83 -1.31 20.61
CA ARG A 489 -10.60 -1.50 21.39
C ARG A 489 -9.61 -0.36 21.14
N VAL A 490 -9.45 0.07 19.88
CA VAL A 490 -8.59 1.21 19.53
C VAL A 490 -9.06 2.48 20.25
N LYS A 491 -10.36 2.77 20.25
CA LYS A 491 -10.95 3.89 21.00
C LYS A 491 -10.60 3.78 22.49
N THR A 492 -10.80 2.61 23.10
CA THR A 492 -10.49 2.38 24.51
C THR A 492 -9.00 2.65 24.82
N ALA A 493 -8.10 2.29 23.91
CA ALA A 493 -6.67 2.59 24.06
C ALA A 493 -6.38 4.09 23.92
N LEU A 494 -7.01 4.76 22.94
CA LEU A 494 -6.90 6.21 22.78
C LEU A 494 -7.43 6.97 24.01
N ASP A 495 -8.45 6.45 24.68
CA ASP A 495 -8.96 7.00 25.95
C ASP A 495 -7.93 6.90 27.09
N LYS A 496 -7.02 5.92 27.05
CA LYS A 496 -6.09 5.59 28.15
C LYS A 496 -4.67 6.15 28.01
N VAL A 497 -4.20 6.47 26.81
CA VAL A 497 -2.83 7.03 26.65
C VAL A 497 -2.69 8.36 27.41
N GLU A 498 -1.52 8.71 27.90
CA GLU A 498 -1.30 10.00 28.57
C GLU A 498 -1.19 11.16 27.58
N LEU A 499 -0.66 10.89 26.39
CA LEU A 499 -0.44 11.87 25.33
C LEU A 499 -0.90 11.32 23.98
N LEU A 500 -1.80 12.02 23.32
CA LEU A 500 -2.20 11.75 21.94
C LEU A 500 -1.84 12.96 21.07
N VAL A 501 -1.03 12.74 20.04
CA VAL A 501 -0.66 13.79 19.07
C VAL A 501 -1.12 13.33 17.69
N ASP A 502 -1.97 14.13 17.06
CA ASP A 502 -2.49 13.93 15.71
C ASP A 502 -1.91 15.02 14.79
N ILE A 503 -1.18 14.61 13.76
CA ILE A 503 -0.43 15.50 12.86
C ILE A 503 -0.89 15.20 11.44
N ASP A 504 -1.73 16.07 10.89
CA ASP A 504 -2.40 15.85 9.61
C ASP A 504 -2.80 17.21 8.99
N PRO A 505 -3.04 17.31 7.68
CA PRO A 505 -3.62 18.50 7.08
C PRO A 505 -5.09 18.76 7.49
N PHE A 506 -5.81 17.73 7.97
CA PHE A 506 -7.23 17.79 8.36
C PHE A 506 -7.49 17.16 9.73
N VAL A 507 -8.60 17.51 10.39
CA VAL A 507 -9.01 16.83 11.62
C VAL A 507 -9.32 15.36 11.32
N THR A 508 -8.61 14.45 11.96
CA THR A 508 -8.78 13.01 11.72
C THR A 508 -9.76 12.37 12.70
N THR A 509 -10.24 11.16 12.37
CA THR A 509 -11.06 10.35 13.28
C THR A 509 -10.33 10.07 14.60
N THR A 510 -9.00 9.99 14.60
CA THR A 510 -8.18 9.74 15.79
C THR A 510 -8.41 10.80 16.87
N SER A 511 -8.53 12.06 16.46
CA SER A 511 -8.70 13.19 17.38
C SER A 511 -10.08 13.29 18.01
N ILE A 512 -11.12 12.80 17.32
CA ILE A 512 -12.52 12.98 17.71
C ILE A 512 -13.19 11.70 18.21
N LEU A 513 -12.61 10.53 17.95
CA LEU A 513 -13.11 9.25 18.47
C LEU A 513 -13.06 9.11 20.00
N PRO A 514 -11.95 9.45 20.70
CA PRO A 514 -11.87 9.25 22.15
C PRO A 514 -12.82 10.17 22.93
N ASP A 515 -13.16 9.80 24.17
CA ASP A 515 -14.00 10.56 25.10
C ASP A 515 -13.18 11.46 26.04
N ARG A 516 -11.89 11.64 25.74
CA ARG A 516 -10.97 12.50 26.47
C ARG A 516 -11.50 13.92 26.57
N LYS A 517 -11.11 14.60 27.66
CA LYS A 517 -11.30 16.04 27.84
C LYS A 517 -10.00 16.83 27.73
N ASP A 518 -8.86 16.14 27.81
CA ASP A 518 -7.53 16.74 27.81
C ASP A 518 -6.48 15.82 27.13
N GLY A 519 -5.28 16.36 26.89
CA GLY A 519 -4.12 15.59 26.45
C GLY A 519 -4.20 15.09 25.00
N VAL A 520 -5.00 15.73 24.16
CA VAL A 520 -5.03 15.55 22.70
C VAL A 520 -4.50 16.82 22.05
N TYR A 521 -3.52 16.68 21.17
CA TYR A 521 -2.96 17.76 20.38
C TYR A 521 -3.21 17.50 18.90
N ILE A 522 -3.67 18.52 18.18
CA ILE A 522 -3.79 18.50 16.71
C ILE A 522 -2.78 19.51 16.15
N LEU A 523 -1.88 19.06 15.29
CA LEU A 523 -0.85 19.90 14.66
C LEU A 523 -1.09 19.98 13.14
N PRO A 524 -1.17 21.19 12.55
CA PRO A 524 -1.44 21.35 11.12
C PRO A 524 -0.20 20.98 10.28
N ALA A 525 -0.25 19.83 9.62
CA ALA A 525 0.78 19.46 8.64
C ALA A 525 0.53 20.15 7.29
N ALA A 526 1.62 20.44 6.59
CA ALA A 526 1.58 20.85 5.20
C ALA A 526 1.09 19.69 4.32
N THR A 527 0.36 20.00 3.24
CA THR A 527 0.03 18.95 2.24
C THR A 527 1.29 18.54 1.48
N VAL A 528 1.19 17.43 0.74
CA VAL A 528 2.30 17.01 -0.12
C VAL A 528 2.67 18.03 -1.21
N TYR A 529 1.76 18.93 -1.58
CA TYR A 529 1.96 19.98 -2.58
C TYR A 529 2.59 21.25 -2.01
N GLU A 530 2.70 21.33 -0.69
CA GLU A 530 3.31 22.43 0.06
C GLU A 530 4.78 22.16 0.41
N GLN A 531 5.34 21.06 -0.09
CA GLN A 531 6.70 20.63 0.15
C GLN A 531 7.32 19.94 -1.08
N ALA A 532 8.64 19.98 -1.16
CA ALA A 532 9.41 19.27 -2.18
C ALA A 532 10.03 17.99 -1.60
N GLY A 533 10.38 17.05 -2.45
CA GLY A 533 11.07 15.81 -2.08
C GLY A 533 10.82 14.70 -3.10
N SER A 534 11.30 13.49 -2.83
CA SER A 534 11.10 12.35 -3.73
C SER A 534 10.01 11.40 -3.22
N VAL A 535 9.33 10.70 -4.14
CA VAL A 535 8.35 9.64 -3.83
C VAL A 535 8.58 8.41 -4.70
N THR A 536 8.30 7.23 -4.15
CA THR A 536 8.48 5.94 -4.80
C THR A 536 7.13 5.28 -5.05
N ASN A 537 6.76 5.10 -6.33
CA ASN A 537 5.49 4.48 -6.71
C ASN A 537 5.55 2.93 -6.72
N SER A 538 4.48 2.27 -7.19
CA SER A 538 4.43 0.80 -7.31
C SER A 538 5.51 0.20 -8.21
N ASN A 539 5.93 0.92 -9.25
CA ASN A 539 6.96 0.46 -10.19
C ASN A 539 8.37 0.47 -9.57
N ARG A 540 8.51 0.99 -8.34
CA ARG A 540 9.78 1.40 -7.70
C ARG A 540 10.40 2.65 -8.35
N ASP A 541 9.64 3.37 -9.18
CA ASP A 541 10.09 4.61 -9.80
C ASP A 541 10.14 5.70 -8.72
N ILE A 542 11.31 6.28 -8.53
CA ILE A 542 11.56 7.37 -7.60
C ILE A 542 11.46 8.68 -8.39
N GLN A 543 10.41 9.44 -8.10
CA GLN A 543 10.04 10.64 -8.83
C GLN A 543 10.20 11.87 -7.94
N TRP A 544 10.79 12.94 -8.47
CA TRP A 544 10.86 14.21 -7.77
C TRP A 544 9.50 14.91 -7.78
N ARG A 545 9.07 15.41 -6.61
CA ARG A 545 7.87 16.23 -6.41
C ARG A 545 8.32 17.66 -6.09
N ASN A 546 7.93 18.62 -6.93
CA ASN A 546 8.18 20.04 -6.64
C ASN A 546 7.11 20.61 -5.70
N GLN A 547 7.52 21.57 -4.88
CA GLN A 547 6.62 22.40 -4.10
C GLN A 547 5.79 23.27 -5.04
N VAL A 548 4.47 23.16 -4.96
CA VAL A 548 3.52 23.94 -5.78
C VAL A 548 3.24 25.28 -5.14
N VAL A 549 2.98 25.30 -3.84
CA VAL A 549 2.76 26.53 -3.05
C VAL A 549 3.49 26.43 -1.71
N LYS A 550 3.67 27.56 -1.02
CA LYS A 550 4.20 27.56 0.36
C LYS A 550 3.16 26.93 1.32
N PRO A 551 3.58 26.38 2.47
CA PRO A 551 2.66 25.97 3.52
C PRO A 551 1.66 27.10 3.84
N VAL A 552 0.37 26.74 3.87
CA VAL A 552 -0.74 27.69 4.05
C VAL A 552 -1.09 27.86 5.53
N TRP A 553 -1.54 29.05 5.90
CA TRP A 553 -1.79 29.44 7.30
C TRP A 553 -0.54 29.23 8.17
N GLU A 554 -0.68 28.57 9.32
CA GLU A 554 0.44 28.18 10.18
C GLU A 554 0.83 26.71 9.97
N SER A 555 0.48 26.06 8.85
CA SER A 555 0.92 24.68 8.62
C SER A 555 2.45 24.60 8.50
N ARG A 556 3.03 23.48 8.95
CA ARG A 556 4.46 23.22 8.86
C ARG A 556 4.72 21.96 8.05
N LYS A 557 5.85 21.93 7.34
CA LYS A 557 6.31 20.70 6.67
C LYS A 557 6.61 19.65 7.72
N ASP A 558 6.32 18.39 7.41
CA ASP A 558 6.55 17.28 8.33
C ASP A 558 8.02 17.20 8.79
N LEU A 559 8.96 17.41 7.87
CA LEU A 559 10.39 17.42 8.18
C LEU A 559 10.76 18.50 9.22
N ASP A 560 10.15 19.68 9.13
CA ASP A 560 10.41 20.79 10.08
C ASP A 560 9.90 20.42 11.48
N ILE A 561 8.74 19.76 11.57
CA ILE A 561 8.18 19.28 12.84
C ILE A 561 9.07 18.20 13.46
N ILE A 562 9.61 17.26 12.64
CA ILE A 562 10.54 16.22 13.13
C ILE A 562 11.83 16.86 13.67
N ILE A 563 12.39 17.84 12.96
CA ILE A 563 13.61 18.53 13.37
C ILE A 563 13.40 19.28 14.69
N ASP A 564 12.31 20.05 14.81
CA ASP A 564 11.96 20.80 16.03
C ASP A 564 11.79 19.83 17.24
N LEU A 565 11.13 18.68 17.06
CA LEU A 565 11.08 17.63 18.08
C LEU A 565 12.48 17.12 18.46
N ALA A 566 13.34 16.80 17.49
CA ALA A 566 14.68 16.28 17.76
C ALA A 566 15.53 17.27 18.56
N GLU A 567 15.42 18.57 18.25
CA GLU A 567 16.08 19.66 18.98
C GLU A 567 15.58 19.74 20.43
N ARG A 568 14.27 19.82 20.64
CA ARG A 568 13.68 19.90 21.99
C ARG A 568 13.92 18.66 22.83
N LEU A 569 14.07 17.49 22.20
CA LEU A 569 14.34 16.22 22.87
C LEU A 569 15.85 15.97 23.10
N GLY A 570 16.71 16.94 22.76
CA GLY A 570 18.12 16.94 23.14
C GLY A 570 19.04 16.10 22.25
N PHE A 571 18.61 15.73 21.05
CA PHE A 571 19.45 14.99 20.08
C PHE A 571 19.49 15.65 18.69
N GLY A 572 19.07 16.91 18.56
CA GLY A 572 19.01 17.64 17.30
C GLY A 572 20.35 17.79 16.59
N ASN A 573 21.46 18.01 17.32
CA ASN A 573 22.79 18.14 16.73
C ASN A 573 23.23 16.85 16.02
N GLU A 574 22.98 15.71 16.65
CA GLU A 574 23.32 14.40 16.10
C GLU A 574 22.33 13.98 15.01
N PHE A 575 21.09 14.45 15.10
CA PHE A 575 20.04 14.15 14.12
C PHE A 575 20.29 14.83 12.77
N LYS A 576 20.69 16.10 12.80
CA LYS A 576 20.89 16.97 11.61
C LYS A 576 22.25 16.77 10.93
N LYS A 577 22.85 15.59 11.04
CA LYS A 577 24.13 15.24 10.41
C LYS A 577 24.19 13.80 9.92
N ASN A 578 25.17 13.53 9.08
CA ASN A 578 25.60 12.20 8.69
C ASN A 578 27.13 12.10 8.76
N ARG A 579 27.73 10.98 8.32
CA ARG A 579 29.19 10.81 8.37
C ARG A 579 29.99 11.84 7.56
N ASN A 580 29.35 12.53 6.62
CA ASN A 580 29.97 13.57 5.79
C ASN A 580 29.75 14.98 6.35
N GLY A 581 29.07 15.13 7.50
CA GLY A 581 28.84 16.41 8.18
C GLY A 581 27.36 16.75 8.35
N ALA A 582 27.11 17.99 8.77
CA ALA A 582 25.76 18.51 8.99
C ALA A 582 24.99 18.67 7.67
N TRP A 583 23.67 18.50 7.72
CA TRP A 583 22.77 18.88 6.64
C TRP A 583 22.80 20.39 6.41
N LYS A 584 22.88 20.80 5.15
CA LYS A 584 22.97 22.22 4.74
C LYS A 584 21.85 22.58 3.77
N GLN A 585 21.46 21.67 2.89
CA GLN A 585 20.42 21.86 1.88
C GLN A 585 19.38 20.75 2.00
N LEU A 586 18.20 21.10 2.52
CA LEU A 586 17.10 20.17 2.69
C LEU A 586 16.02 20.38 1.61
N PRO A 587 15.41 19.29 1.11
CA PRO A 587 15.56 17.90 1.55
C PRO A 587 16.73 17.13 0.91
N GLU A 588 17.46 17.71 -0.04
CA GLU A 588 18.45 17.03 -0.88
C GLU A 588 19.57 16.30 -0.13
N ASP A 589 20.07 16.85 0.97
CA ASP A 589 21.14 16.20 1.75
C ASP A 589 20.68 14.90 2.43
N ILE A 590 19.38 14.80 2.75
CA ILE A 590 18.79 13.55 3.25
C ILE A 590 18.76 12.51 2.12
N THR A 591 18.44 12.92 0.88
CA THR A 591 18.53 12.05 -0.30
C THR A 591 19.92 11.44 -0.43
N ARG A 592 20.96 12.28 -0.34
CA ARG A 592 22.35 11.83 -0.42
C ARG A 592 22.74 10.90 0.73
N GLU A 593 22.21 11.14 1.94
CA GLU A 593 22.44 10.28 3.10
C GLU A 593 21.82 8.88 2.94
N TRP A 594 20.57 8.79 2.47
CA TRP A 594 19.98 7.47 2.28
C TRP A 594 20.57 6.75 1.06
N ASN A 595 20.98 7.46 -0.01
CA ASN A 595 21.77 6.86 -1.10
C ASN A 595 23.08 6.26 -0.59
N LEU A 596 23.72 6.87 0.40
CA LEU A 596 24.94 6.34 1.00
C LEU A 596 24.70 5.02 1.75
N GLY A 597 23.55 4.86 2.41
CA GLY A 597 23.28 3.72 3.29
C GLY A 597 22.50 2.55 2.68
N MET A 598 21.68 2.77 1.65
CA MET A 598 20.70 1.80 1.15
C MET A 598 21.27 0.77 0.14
N ARG A 599 22.30 0.03 0.56
CA ARG A 599 23.06 -0.88 -0.32
C ARG A 599 22.29 -2.13 -0.72
N THR A 600 21.57 -2.73 0.22
CA THR A 600 20.84 -4.02 0.09
C THR A 600 19.79 -4.09 -1.02
N ILE A 601 19.24 -2.95 -1.44
CA ILE A 601 18.29 -2.84 -2.56
C ILE A 601 18.83 -2.02 -3.73
N GLY A 602 20.08 -1.56 -3.64
CA GLY A 602 20.70 -0.74 -4.69
C GLY A 602 19.97 0.58 -4.89
N MET A 603 19.57 1.26 -3.81
CA MET A 603 19.00 2.61 -3.88
C MET A 603 20.12 3.65 -3.75
N THR A 604 21.14 3.53 -4.60
CA THR A 604 22.39 4.30 -4.53
C THR A 604 22.60 5.21 -5.73
N GLY A 605 22.02 4.88 -6.88
CA GLY A 605 22.15 5.67 -8.11
C GLY A 605 21.13 6.79 -8.28
N GLN A 606 20.11 6.89 -7.42
CA GLN A 606 19.04 7.89 -7.55
C GLN A 606 19.43 9.23 -6.95
N THR A 607 20.42 9.89 -7.56
CA THR A 607 20.81 11.23 -7.12
C THR A 607 19.70 12.24 -7.41
N VAL A 608 19.64 13.31 -6.60
CA VAL A 608 18.68 14.42 -6.76
C VAL A 608 18.72 14.97 -8.18
N GLU A 609 19.93 15.16 -8.71
CA GLU A 609 20.19 15.77 -10.01
C GLU A 609 19.60 14.91 -11.13
N ARG A 610 19.75 13.58 -11.04
CA ARG A 610 19.16 12.66 -12.02
C ARG A 610 17.63 12.71 -11.94
N MET A 611 17.04 12.67 -10.74
CA MET A 611 15.58 12.69 -10.58
C MET A 611 14.95 13.98 -11.11
N LYS A 612 15.54 15.15 -10.82
CA LYS A 612 15.09 16.45 -11.35
C LYS A 612 15.24 16.52 -12.87
N ARG A 613 16.38 16.06 -13.40
CA ARG A 613 16.64 16.00 -14.84
C ARG A 613 15.64 15.11 -15.56
N GLN A 614 15.31 13.92 -15.03
CA GLN A 614 14.28 13.08 -15.63
C GLN A 614 12.93 13.79 -15.68
N GLN A 615 12.53 14.49 -14.61
CA GLN A 615 11.27 15.24 -14.61
C GLN A 615 11.18 16.31 -15.73
N GLU A 616 12.27 17.01 -15.99
CA GLU A 616 12.37 17.96 -17.11
C GLU A 616 12.25 17.24 -18.47
N TRP A 617 12.92 16.09 -18.60
CA TRP A 617 13.05 15.31 -19.83
C TRP A 617 12.08 14.14 -19.95
N GLY A 618 10.93 14.16 -19.26
CA GLY A 618 9.95 13.06 -19.29
C GLY A 618 9.50 12.64 -20.70
N HIS A 619 9.53 13.58 -21.65
CA HIS A 619 9.22 13.34 -23.06
C HIS A 619 10.20 12.41 -23.79
N ALA A 620 11.43 12.23 -23.28
CA ALA A 620 12.43 11.39 -23.92
C ALA A 620 12.20 9.89 -23.66
N PHE A 621 11.33 9.52 -22.71
CA PHE A 621 11.15 8.14 -22.29
C PHE A 621 10.06 7.42 -23.09
N ASP A 622 10.43 6.29 -23.69
CA ASP A 622 9.48 5.43 -24.39
C ASP A 622 8.42 4.86 -23.42
N LEU A 623 7.17 4.88 -23.85
CA LEU A 623 6.02 4.56 -23.00
C LEU A 623 5.90 3.06 -22.67
N LYS A 624 6.58 2.19 -23.42
CA LYS A 624 6.50 0.73 -23.25
C LYS A 624 7.72 0.18 -22.51
N THR A 625 8.91 0.60 -22.90
CA THR A 625 10.19 0.17 -22.34
C THR A 625 10.63 1.02 -21.14
N LYS A 626 10.10 2.23 -21.00
CA LYS A 626 10.52 3.24 -20.01
C LYS A 626 11.96 3.70 -20.18
N ILE A 627 12.62 3.44 -21.31
CA ILE A 627 14.01 3.85 -21.56
C ILE A 627 13.99 5.19 -22.29
N ALA A 628 14.87 6.11 -21.88
CA ALA A 628 15.05 7.37 -22.58
C ALA A 628 15.83 7.18 -23.89
N GLU A 629 15.33 7.79 -24.96
CA GLU A 629 15.92 7.79 -26.30
C GLU A 629 16.52 9.17 -26.59
N GLY A 630 17.84 9.28 -26.42
CA GLY A 630 18.59 10.52 -26.61
C GLY A 630 18.52 11.53 -25.46
N GLY A 631 19.19 12.67 -25.66
CA GLY A 631 19.24 13.76 -24.68
C GLY A 631 20.04 13.42 -23.41
N PRO A 632 19.93 14.26 -22.36
CA PRO A 632 20.69 14.12 -21.12
C PRO A 632 20.34 12.90 -20.25
N CYS A 633 19.27 12.17 -20.60
CA CYS A 633 18.82 10.97 -19.90
C CYS A 633 19.02 9.69 -20.71
N ASP A 634 19.67 9.75 -21.88
CA ASP A 634 19.82 8.63 -22.81
C ASP A 634 20.21 7.31 -22.11
N GLY A 635 19.44 6.25 -22.38
CA GLY A 635 19.63 4.92 -21.80
C GLY A 635 19.18 4.75 -20.35
N GLU A 636 18.80 5.82 -19.63
CA GLU A 636 18.22 5.70 -18.29
C GLU A 636 16.78 5.17 -18.35
N GLN A 637 16.35 4.50 -17.27
CA GLN A 637 14.95 4.13 -17.10
C GLN A 637 14.20 5.19 -16.29
N TRP A 638 12.96 5.49 -16.68
CA TRP A 638 12.10 6.47 -15.99
C TRP A 638 11.98 6.15 -14.50
N GLY A 639 12.28 7.11 -13.65
CA GLY A 639 12.27 7.00 -12.19
C GLY A 639 13.37 6.14 -11.59
N LEU A 640 14.38 5.72 -12.37
CA LEU A 640 15.54 4.96 -11.89
C LEU A 640 15.17 3.80 -10.94
N PRO A 641 14.28 2.88 -11.34
CA PRO A 641 13.69 1.90 -10.45
C PRO A 641 14.75 1.01 -9.80
N TRP A 642 14.68 0.84 -8.48
CA TRP A 642 15.71 0.09 -7.77
C TRP A 642 15.57 -1.43 -8.02
N PRO A 643 16.67 -2.20 -8.19
CA PRO A 643 18.05 -1.76 -8.02
C PRO A 643 18.60 -0.84 -9.10
N CYS A 644 19.29 0.20 -8.64
CA CYS A 644 20.12 1.13 -9.39
C CYS A 644 21.47 1.26 -8.66
N TRP A 645 22.39 0.33 -8.95
CA TRP A 645 23.59 0.07 -8.15
C TRP A 645 24.59 1.22 -8.08
N THR A 646 24.67 2.05 -9.12
CA THR A 646 25.59 3.20 -9.20
C THR A 646 24.87 4.38 -9.85
N ASP A 647 25.47 5.56 -9.79
CA ASP A 647 25.01 6.78 -10.46
C ASP A 647 25.00 6.69 -12.00
N LYS A 648 25.65 5.66 -12.57
CA LYS A 648 25.64 5.34 -14.01
C LYS A 648 24.69 4.21 -14.38
N HIS A 649 24.20 3.45 -13.39
CA HIS A 649 23.28 2.37 -13.65
C HIS A 649 21.90 2.93 -14.10
N PRO A 650 21.21 2.36 -15.09
CA PRO A 650 19.98 2.93 -15.63
C PRO A 650 18.75 2.70 -14.75
N GLY A 651 18.81 1.70 -13.87
CA GLY A 651 17.68 1.21 -13.08
C GLY A 651 17.19 -0.14 -13.61
N SER A 652 16.24 -0.77 -12.92
CA SER A 652 15.79 -2.13 -13.22
C SER A 652 14.28 -2.28 -13.07
N HIS A 653 13.47 -1.88 -14.05
CA HIS A 653 12.02 -1.99 -13.94
C HIS A 653 11.51 -3.44 -14.02
N VAL A 654 12.21 -4.36 -14.71
CA VAL A 654 11.90 -5.82 -14.70
C VAL A 654 12.93 -6.57 -13.85
N LEU A 655 12.54 -6.93 -12.63
CA LEU A 655 13.36 -7.75 -11.75
C LEU A 655 13.53 -9.17 -12.31
N TYR A 656 14.69 -9.75 -12.04
CA TYR A 656 15.02 -11.15 -12.35
C TYR A 656 15.12 -11.49 -13.85
N ARG A 657 15.27 -10.46 -14.69
CA ARG A 657 15.48 -10.55 -16.13
C ARG A 657 16.93 -10.93 -16.42
N THR A 658 17.13 -12.17 -16.86
CA THR A 658 18.46 -12.67 -17.23
C THR A 658 18.80 -12.44 -18.70
N SER A 659 17.87 -11.92 -19.51
CA SER A 659 18.05 -11.74 -20.96
C SER A 659 18.87 -10.51 -21.36
N ILE A 660 19.32 -9.70 -20.41
CA ILE A 660 20.12 -8.48 -20.64
C ILE A 660 21.27 -8.44 -19.62
N PRO A 661 22.34 -7.68 -19.88
CA PRO A 661 23.45 -7.51 -18.95
C PRO A 661 23.06 -6.82 -17.64
N VAL A 662 23.82 -7.07 -16.57
CA VAL A 662 23.63 -6.39 -15.28
C VAL A 662 23.84 -4.88 -15.39
N SER A 663 24.73 -4.41 -16.27
CA SER A 663 24.93 -2.99 -16.56
C SER A 663 23.69 -2.28 -17.13
N GLU A 664 22.75 -3.04 -17.69
CA GLU A 664 21.49 -2.56 -18.28
C GLU A 664 20.27 -2.87 -17.38
N GLY A 665 20.51 -3.33 -16.14
CA GLY A 665 19.46 -3.70 -15.18
C GLY A 665 19.06 -5.18 -15.20
N GLY A 666 19.82 -6.04 -15.89
CA GLY A 666 19.65 -7.49 -15.83
C GLY A 666 20.04 -8.07 -14.46
N MET A 667 19.38 -9.15 -14.03
CA MET A 667 19.71 -9.83 -12.78
C MET A 667 19.05 -11.21 -12.62
N GLY A 668 19.60 -12.04 -11.74
CA GLY A 668 19.05 -13.33 -11.32
C GLY A 668 18.27 -13.25 -10.00
N PHE A 669 17.76 -14.37 -9.47
CA PHE A 669 17.14 -14.36 -8.14
C PHE A 669 18.20 -14.18 -7.04
N ARG A 670 17.80 -13.73 -5.86
CA ARG A 670 18.78 -13.40 -4.82
C ARG A 670 19.31 -14.64 -4.10
N ALA A 671 20.64 -14.73 -3.91
CA ALA A 671 21.29 -15.79 -3.12
C ALA A 671 21.25 -15.50 -1.60
N ARG A 672 20.07 -15.11 -1.07
CA ARG A 672 19.91 -14.55 0.28
C ARG A 672 20.10 -15.57 1.41
N TRP A 673 19.80 -16.83 1.17
CA TRP A 673 19.71 -17.88 2.21
C TRP A 673 20.91 -18.82 2.20
N GLY A 674 22.07 -18.32 1.77
CA GLY A 674 23.27 -19.12 1.57
C GLY A 674 23.23 -19.91 0.27
N THR A 675 24.22 -20.80 0.10
CA THR A 675 24.41 -21.59 -1.12
C THR A 675 23.75 -22.97 -1.06
N LYS A 676 23.39 -23.44 0.14
CA LYS A 676 22.74 -24.73 0.38
C LYS A 676 21.56 -24.58 1.34
N ALA A 677 20.51 -25.34 1.10
CA ALA A 677 19.38 -25.49 2.01
C ALA A 677 19.74 -26.43 3.17
N PRO A 678 18.93 -26.50 4.25
CA PRO A 678 19.18 -27.40 5.38
C PRO A 678 19.26 -28.89 5.00
N ASP A 679 18.64 -29.29 3.90
CA ASP A 679 18.69 -30.66 3.34
C ASP A 679 19.93 -30.92 2.46
N GLY A 680 20.86 -29.96 2.37
CA GLY A 680 22.10 -30.05 1.60
C GLY A 680 21.96 -29.75 0.10
N ARG A 681 20.74 -29.62 -0.44
CA ARG A 681 20.52 -29.28 -1.86
C ARG A 681 20.96 -27.84 -2.13
N THR A 682 21.45 -27.59 -3.36
CA THR A 682 21.90 -26.26 -3.77
C THR A 682 20.76 -25.25 -3.83
N LEU A 683 21.04 -24.02 -3.38
CA LEU A 683 20.20 -22.83 -3.54
C LEU A 683 20.70 -21.90 -4.65
N LEU A 684 21.75 -22.31 -5.36
CA LEU A 684 22.30 -21.57 -6.49
C LEU A 684 21.59 -21.98 -7.79
N ALA A 685 21.36 -21.00 -8.67
CA ALA A 685 20.73 -21.26 -9.96
C ALA A 685 21.53 -22.25 -10.82
N GLY A 686 20.85 -22.95 -11.72
CA GLY A 686 21.46 -23.85 -12.71
C GLY A 686 22.28 -23.11 -13.76
N ARG A 687 23.10 -23.87 -14.49
CA ARG A 687 23.89 -23.34 -15.62
C ARG A 687 22.97 -22.77 -16.69
N GLY A 688 23.33 -21.62 -17.28
CA GLY A 688 22.53 -20.88 -18.25
C GLY A 688 21.49 -19.92 -17.64
N SER A 689 21.42 -19.84 -16.31
CA SER A 689 20.46 -18.96 -15.59
C SER A 689 21.07 -17.66 -15.09
N ALA A 690 22.29 -17.31 -15.50
CA ALA A 690 22.91 -16.02 -15.20
C ALA A 690 22.46 -14.95 -16.22
N PRO A 691 22.50 -13.66 -15.87
CA PRO A 691 22.36 -12.58 -16.83
C PRO A 691 23.31 -12.70 -18.02
N VAL A 692 22.93 -12.14 -19.17
CA VAL A 692 23.82 -12.06 -20.34
C VAL A 692 25.12 -11.32 -19.98
N ALA A 693 26.24 -11.74 -20.58
CA ALA A 693 27.57 -11.19 -20.31
C ALA A 693 28.08 -11.36 -18.86
N SER A 694 27.43 -12.19 -18.04
CA SER A 694 28.00 -12.61 -16.76
C SER A 694 29.27 -13.43 -16.96
N SER A 695 30.32 -13.11 -16.20
CA SER A 695 31.55 -13.92 -16.14
C SER A 695 31.35 -15.31 -15.50
N ILE A 696 30.23 -15.51 -14.80
CA ILE A 696 29.80 -16.80 -14.23
C ILE A 696 28.46 -17.17 -14.87
N ASN A 697 28.42 -18.28 -15.61
CA ASN A 697 27.23 -18.72 -16.35
C ASN A 697 26.29 -19.63 -15.51
N GLU A 698 26.44 -19.65 -14.19
CA GLU A 698 25.63 -20.45 -13.27
C GLU A 698 25.25 -19.64 -12.04
N GLY A 699 24.69 -20.27 -11.02
CA GLY A 699 24.41 -19.60 -9.75
C GLY A 699 25.66 -19.30 -8.93
N TYR A 700 25.67 -18.16 -8.25
CA TYR A 700 26.80 -17.71 -7.42
C TYR A 700 26.30 -17.03 -6.13
N ALA A 701 27.16 -17.04 -5.10
CA ALA A 701 26.83 -16.50 -3.78
C ALA A 701 26.77 -14.96 -3.75
N GLU A 702 26.19 -14.40 -2.67
CA GLU A 702 26.33 -12.99 -2.34
C GLU A 702 27.82 -12.61 -2.22
N MET A 703 28.20 -11.43 -2.73
CA MET A 703 29.57 -10.94 -2.61
C MET A 703 29.93 -10.63 -1.15
N LYS A 704 31.22 -10.52 -0.82
CA LYS A 704 31.61 -10.15 0.55
C LYS A 704 31.35 -8.65 0.78
N ASN A 705 30.85 -8.28 1.96
CA ASN A 705 30.68 -6.90 2.44
C ASN A 705 29.79 -5.96 1.60
N TRP A 706 29.15 -6.40 0.50
CA TRP A 706 28.35 -5.53 -0.38
C TRP A 706 27.21 -4.78 0.33
N LYS A 707 26.70 -5.33 1.44
CA LYS A 707 25.62 -4.73 2.24
C LYS A 707 26.10 -3.57 3.10
N THR A 708 27.40 -3.38 3.31
CA THR A 708 27.93 -2.36 4.23
C THR A 708 29.06 -1.54 3.63
N ASP A 709 29.49 -1.85 2.40
CA ASP A 709 30.47 -1.08 1.68
C ASP A 709 29.89 0.29 1.29
N LEU A 710 30.40 1.35 1.93
CA LEU A 710 30.02 2.72 1.64
C LEU A 710 30.81 3.32 0.48
N THR A 711 31.88 2.68 0.01
CA THR A 711 32.75 3.18 -1.06
C THR A 711 32.15 2.97 -2.45
N GLY A 712 31.24 1.99 -2.61
CA GLY A 712 30.62 1.65 -3.89
C GLY A 712 31.46 0.75 -4.79
N LYS A 713 32.73 0.49 -4.44
CA LYS A 713 33.65 -0.33 -5.25
C LYS A 713 33.12 -1.74 -5.50
N VAL A 714 32.46 -2.34 -4.51
CA VAL A 714 31.88 -3.68 -4.68
C VAL A 714 30.81 -3.70 -5.80
N PHE A 715 30.06 -2.62 -5.97
CA PHE A 715 29.08 -2.53 -7.06
C PHE A 715 29.74 -2.35 -8.42
N GLU A 716 30.76 -1.49 -8.52
CA GLU A 716 31.51 -1.28 -9.76
C GLU A 716 32.17 -2.58 -10.24
N GLU A 717 32.85 -3.29 -9.35
CA GLU A 717 33.49 -4.58 -9.65
C GLU A 717 32.48 -5.66 -10.05
N ALA A 718 31.31 -5.68 -9.40
CA ALA A 718 30.25 -6.62 -9.72
C ALA A 718 29.71 -6.40 -11.13
N ILE A 719 29.34 -5.15 -11.45
CA ILE A 719 28.77 -4.77 -12.75
C ILE A 719 29.78 -5.01 -13.87
N ALA A 720 31.05 -4.67 -13.67
CA ALA A 720 32.12 -4.91 -14.65
C ALA A 720 32.29 -6.39 -15.01
N LYS A 721 31.94 -7.30 -14.09
CA LYS A 721 31.95 -8.75 -14.29
C LYS A 721 30.61 -9.32 -14.75
N GLY A 722 29.62 -8.46 -15.00
CA GLY A 722 28.25 -8.82 -15.33
C GLY A 722 27.54 -9.57 -14.19
N LEU A 723 27.89 -9.33 -12.93
CA LEU A 723 27.36 -10.03 -11.76
C LEU A 723 26.48 -9.12 -10.90
N ALA A 724 25.38 -9.66 -10.37
CA ALA A 724 24.60 -8.98 -9.35
C ALA A 724 25.31 -9.10 -7.99
N PRO A 725 25.48 -8.00 -7.21
CA PRO A 725 26.18 -8.04 -5.92
C PRO A 725 25.57 -9.04 -4.92
N TYR A 726 24.27 -9.29 -5.05
CA TYR A 726 23.51 -10.17 -4.17
C TYR A 726 23.53 -11.65 -4.58
N GLY A 727 24.29 -12.01 -5.61
CA GLY A 727 24.38 -13.38 -6.12
C GLY A 727 23.33 -13.75 -7.16
N ASN A 728 23.31 -15.03 -7.54
CA ASN A 728 22.30 -15.64 -8.41
C ASN A 728 21.84 -16.97 -7.81
N GLY A 729 20.71 -16.93 -7.12
CA GLY A 729 20.11 -18.04 -6.38
C GLY A 729 18.87 -18.63 -7.04
N ARG A 730 18.19 -19.50 -6.29
CA ARG A 730 16.90 -20.12 -6.65
C ARG A 730 15.74 -19.46 -5.89
N ALA A 731 14.63 -19.25 -6.58
CA ALA A 731 13.36 -18.94 -5.93
C ALA A 731 12.85 -20.16 -5.16
N ARG A 732 12.12 -19.96 -4.06
CA ARG A 732 11.76 -21.03 -3.11
C ARG A 732 10.26 -21.32 -3.10
N PHE A 733 9.88 -22.51 -3.57
CA PHE A 733 8.57 -23.10 -3.27
C PHE A 733 8.49 -23.56 -1.81
N HIS A 734 9.61 -24.04 -1.25
CA HIS A 734 9.73 -24.45 0.15
C HIS A 734 10.55 -23.44 0.97
N VAL A 735 9.91 -22.76 1.91
CA VAL A 735 10.49 -21.75 2.80
C VAL A 735 10.51 -22.32 4.22
N TRP A 736 11.55 -23.08 4.56
CA TRP A 736 11.69 -23.77 5.85
C TRP A 736 11.68 -22.84 7.08
N THR A 737 11.88 -21.53 6.89
CA THR A 737 11.80 -20.53 7.96
C THR A 737 10.35 -20.22 8.37
N PHE A 738 9.37 -20.54 7.52
CA PHE A 738 7.94 -20.46 7.86
C PHE A 738 7.50 -21.83 8.34
N LYS A 739 7.73 -22.10 9.63
CA LYS A 739 7.60 -23.45 10.21
C LYS A 739 6.22 -24.06 10.03
N ASP A 740 5.17 -23.24 10.15
CA ASP A 740 3.78 -23.71 10.12
C ASP A 740 3.35 -24.08 8.68
N ASP A 741 3.74 -23.25 7.69
CA ASP A 741 3.44 -23.42 6.26
C ASP A 741 4.69 -23.16 5.39
N PRO A 742 5.65 -24.10 5.34
CA PRO A 742 6.85 -23.93 4.53
C PRO A 742 6.53 -23.95 3.03
N VAL A 743 5.50 -24.71 2.64
CA VAL A 743 4.77 -24.57 1.37
C VAL A 743 3.42 -23.93 1.72
N PRO A 744 2.88 -22.98 0.92
CA PRO A 744 1.58 -22.37 1.19
C PRO A 744 0.49 -23.42 1.36
N LYS A 745 -0.42 -23.21 2.31
CA LYS A 745 -1.57 -24.08 2.55
C LYS A 745 -2.84 -23.27 2.65
N HIS A 746 -3.95 -23.84 2.20
CA HIS A 746 -5.27 -23.32 2.55
C HIS A 746 -5.51 -23.54 4.04
N ARG A 747 -6.09 -22.52 4.68
CA ARG A 747 -6.53 -22.53 6.07
C ARG A 747 -7.80 -21.69 6.13
N GLU A 748 -8.83 -22.22 6.76
CA GLU A 748 -10.07 -21.49 6.96
C GLU A 748 -9.82 -20.23 7.81
N PRO A 749 -10.51 -19.11 7.50
CA PRO A 749 -10.50 -17.91 8.34
C PRO A 749 -10.85 -18.23 9.80
N ILE A 750 -10.45 -17.36 10.72
CA ILE A 750 -10.77 -17.52 12.15
C ILE A 750 -12.30 -17.52 12.32
N HIS A 751 -12.98 -16.54 11.70
CA HIS A 751 -14.43 -16.52 11.57
C HIS A 751 -14.83 -17.03 10.19
N SER A 752 -14.85 -18.35 10.04
CA SER A 752 -15.22 -19.00 8.78
C SER A 752 -16.74 -19.13 8.61
N PRO A 753 -17.29 -18.87 7.40
CA PRO A 753 -18.68 -19.17 7.06
C PRO A 753 -18.92 -20.68 6.78
N ARG A 754 -17.86 -21.49 6.72
CA ARG A 754 -17.89 -22.93 6.43
C ARG A 754 -17.37 -23.72 7.64
N PRO A 755 -18.19 -23.86 8.71
CA PRO A 755 -17.77 -24.56 9.91
C PRO A 755 -17.40 -26.03 9.66
N ASP A 756 -17.96 -26.63 8.62
CA ASP A 756 -17.66 -27.98 8.15
C ASP A 756 -16.22 -28.13 7.65
N LEU A 757 -15.58 -27.05 7.18
CA LEU A 757 -14.20 -27.07 6.69
C LEU A 757 -13.14 -26.82 7.78
N ILE A 758 -13.54 -26.39 8.98
CA ILE A 758 -12.61 -26.01 10.05
C ILE A 758 -11.74 -27.19 10.54
N THR A 759 -12.26 -28.42 10.48
CA THR A 759 -11.52 -29.61 10.93
C THR A 759 -10.38 -29.97 9.98
N ASP A 760 -10.64 -29.88 8.69
CA ASP A 760 -9.72 -30.35 7.64
C ASP A 760 -8.74 -29.25 7.20
N TRP A 761 -9.15 -27.98 7.41
CA TRP A 761 -8.42 -26.78 7.03
C TRP A 761 -8.25 -25.83 8.21
N VAL A 762 -7.82 -26.37 9.35
CA VAL A 762 -7.64 -25.61 10.60
C VAL A 762 -6.70 -24.41 10.46
N THR A 763 -7.00 -23.33 11.19
CA THR A 763 -6.10 -22.17 11.30
C THR A 763 -4.82 -22.51 12.09
N TYR A 764 -3.98 -21.51 12.36
CA TYR A 764 -2.71 -21.66 13.08
C TYR A 764 -2.87 -21.90 14.58
N ASP A 765 -1.82 -22.39 15.23
CA ASP A 765 -1.71 -22.34 16.69
C ASP A 765 -1.42 -20.91 17.18
N ASP A 766 -1.83 -20.62 18.41
CA ASP A 766 -1.65 -19.31 19.05
C ASP A 766 -0.16 -18.96 19.24
N VAL A 767 0.15 -17.67 19.17
CA VAL A 767 1.52 -17.14 19.31
C VAL A 767 1.60 -16.24 20.52
N LYS A 768 2.44 -16.57 21.50
CA LYS A 768 2.56 -15.80 22.75
C LYS A 768 3.21 -14.42 22.58
N ASP A 769 4.25 -14.31 21.75
CA ASP A 769 4.94 -13.04 21.47
C ASP A 769 5.09 -12.86 19.96
N HIS A 770 4.19 -12.07 19.39
CA HIS A 770 4.20 -11.67 18.00
C HIS A 770 4.18 -10.15 17.97
N TYR A 771 5.31 -9.52 17.64
CA TYR A 771 5.46 -8.05 17.72
C TYR A 771 5.01 -7.48 19.07
N ARG A 772 5.49 -8.09 20.16
CA ARG A 772 5.26 -7.69 21.55
C ARG A 772 3.86 -7.97 22.11
N VAL A 773 2.98 -8.67 21.38
CA VAL A 773 1.64 -9.06 21.88
C VAL A 773 1.31 -10.52 21.55
N PRO A 774 0.48 -11.19 22.35
CA PRO A 774 -0.06 -12.50 21.99
C PRO A 774 -1.04 -12.37 20.82
N THR A 775 -0.95 -13.29 19.85
CA THR A 775 -1.86 -13.38 18.70
C THR A 775 -2.54 -14.74 18.70
N LEU A 776 -3.85 -14.71 18.91
CA LEU A 776 -4.72 -15.88 18.96
C LEU A 776 -5.17 -16.28 17.56
N PHE A 777 -5.36 -17.59 17.36
CA PHE A 777 -5.79 -18.23 16.12
C PHE A 777 -6.76 -19.37 16.46
N LYS A 778 -6.26 -20.61 16.64
CA LYS A 778 -7.08 -21.79 16.91
C LYS A 778 -7.97 -21.66 18.13
N SER A 779 -7.54 -20.93 19.16
CA SER A 779 -8.38 -20.68 20.34
C SER A 779 -9.62 -19.83 20.07
N LEU A 780 -9.63 -19.05 18.98
CA LEU A 780 -10.75 -18.21 18.55
C LEU A 780 -11.58 -18.81 17.40
N GLN A 781 -11.07 -19.82 16.70
CA GLN A 781 -11.76 -20.46 15.59
C GLN A 781 -12.90 -21.37 16.09
N LYS A 782 -14.09 -20.79 16.28
CA LYS A 782 -15.28 -21.47 16.80
C LYS A 782 -16.32 -21.70 15.69
N ALA A 783 -16.70 -22.95 15.46
CA ALA A 783 -17.69 -23.35 14.45
C ALA A 783 -19.09 -22.72 14.66
N ASP A 784 -19.46 -22.44 15.92
CA ASP A 784 -20.80 -21.95 16.26
C ASP A 784 -21.03 -20.46 15.93
N TRP A 785 -19.99 -19.70 15.57
CA TRP A 785 -20.16 -18.28 15.22
C TRP A 785 -21.14 -18.06 14.07
N VAL A 786 -21.13 -18.94 13.07
CA VAL A 786 -22.00 -18.83 11.88
C VAL A 786 -23.49 -18.92 12.22
N LYS A 787 -23.86 -19.57 13.34
CA LYS A 787 -25.25 -19.62 13.82
C LYS A 787 -25.78 -18.24 14.23
N LYS A 788 -24.89 -17.37 14.71
CA LYS A 788 -25.21 -16.00 15.15
C LYS A 788 -24.96 -14.97 14.05
N PHE A 789 -23.93 -15.19 13.24
CA PHE A 789 -23.46 -14.28 12.19
C PHE A 789 -23.29 -15.06 10.88
N PRO A 790 -24.37 -15.29 10.12
CA PRO A 790 -24.37 -16.23 9.01
C PRO A 790 -23.82 -15.65 7.70
N LEU A 791 -23.52 -14.35 7.63
CA LEU A 791 -23.12 -13.67 6.40
C LEU A 791 -21.61 -13.44 6.35
N ILE A 792 -21.03 -13.56 5.17
CA ILE A 792 -19.64 -13.21 4.90
C ILE A 792 -19.50 -11.69 4.93
N LEU A 793 -18.58 -11.18 5.73
CA LEU A 793 -18.20 -9.77 5.76
C LEU A 793 -16.91 -9.54 4.98
N SER A 794 -16.91 -8.55 4.08
CA SER A 794 -15.70 -8.12 3.38
C SER A 794 -15.66 -6.60 3.24
N SER A 795 -14.46 -6.03 3.14
CA SER A 795 -14.27 -4.60 2.90
C SER A 795 -13.38 -4.29 1.71
N GLY A 796 -13.51 -3.11 1.13
CA GLY A 796 -12.61 -2.64 0.08
C GLY A 796 -12.76 -1.17 -0.23
N ARG A 797 -12.39 -0.78 -1.47
CA ARG A 797 -12.36 0.62 -1.90
C ARG A 797 -13.42 0.95 -2.92
N GLN A 798 -13.66 2.26 -3.03
CA GLN A 798 -14.26 2.89 -4.19
C GLN A 798 -13.31 3.94 -4.79
N VAL A 799 -13.69 4.57 -5.91
CA VAL A 799 -12.80 5.40 -6.72
C VAL A 799 -12.45 6.72 -6.03
N GLU A 800 -13.42 7.33 -5.35
CA GLU A 800 -13.42 8.71 -4.90
C GLU A 800 -12.57 8.93 -3.65
N PHE A 801 -12.32 7.89 -2.87
CA PHE A 801 -11.66 7.98 -1.58
C PHE A 801 -10.40 7.11 -1.51
N GLU A 802 -9.49 7.48 -0.61
CA GLU A 802 -8.26 6.76 -0.34
C GLU A 802 -8.08 6.57 1.17
N GLY A 803 -7.47 5.46 1.59
CA GLY A 803 -7.29 5.15 3.02
C GLY A 803 -8.61 5.22 3.78
N GLY A 804 -8.60 5.79 4.99
CA GLY A 804 -9.81 6.10 5.76
C GLY A 804 -10.57 7.35 5.28
N GLY A 805 -10.30 7.86 4.08
CA GLY A 805 -10.97 8.98 3.41
C GLY A 805 -10.76 10.34 4.09
N ASN A 806 -9.69 10.53 4.86
CA ASN A 806 -9.54 11.74 5.67
C ASN A 806 -9.40 13.02 4.83
N SER A 807 -8.58 12.98 3.78
CA SER A 807 -8.43 14.11 2.85
C SER A 807 -9.66 14.26 1.96
N GLU A 808 -10.16 13.15 1.41
CA GLU A 808 -11.20 13.18 0.38
C GLU A 808 -12.58 13.55 0.95
N ARG A 809 -12.89 13.21 2.22
CA ARG A 809 -14.12 13.69 2.89
C ARG A 809 -14.13 15.19 3.15
N ASN A 810 -12.97 15.83 3.04
CA ASN A 810 -12.79 17.28 3.12
C ASN A 810 -12.70 17.95 1.73
N CYS A 811 -12.95 17.20 0.65
CA CYS A 811 -13.09 17.69 -0.72
C CYS A 811 -14.56 17.60 -1.16
N TRP A 812 -15.18 18.75 -1.44
CA TRP A 812 -16.59 18.81 -1.84
C TRP A 812 -16.88 17.97 -3.09
N TRP A 813 -16.06 18.08 -4.14
CA TRP A 813 -16.29 17.37 -5.41
C TRP A 813 -16.23 15.85 -5.28
N LEU A 814 -15.40 15.32 -4.38
CA LEU A 814 -15.32 13.88 -4.17
C LEU A 814 -16.49 13.37 -3.33
N VAL A 815 -16.91 14.15 -2.32
CA VAL A 815 -18.08 13.85 -1.49
C VAL A 815 -19.37 13.96 -2.29
N GLU A 816 -19.48 14.90 -3.23
CA GLU A 816 -20.64 15.02 -4.12
C GLU A 816 -20.91 13.73 -4.91
N LEU A 817 -19.84 13.03 -5.33
CA LEU A 817 -19.95 11.77 -6.06
C LEU A 817 -20.40 10.60 -5.17
N GLN A 818 -19.98 10.56 -3.90
CA GLN A 818 -20.45 9.58 -2.93
C GLN A 818 -20.44 10.16 -1.50
N PRO A 819 -21.57 10.73 -1.04
CA PRO A 819 -21.62 11.42 0.24
C PRO A 819 -21.76 10.46 1.43
N GLU A 820 -22.48 9.34 1.23
CA GLU A 820 -22.91 8.45 2.29
C GLU A 820 -22.17 7.11 2.27
N MET A 821 -21.89 6.60 3.46
CA MET A 821 -21.42 5.24 3.69
C MET A 821 -22.53 4.21 3.41
N TYR A 822 -22.18 3.07 2.82
CA TYR A 822 -23.15 2.04 2.44
C TYR A 822 -22.64 0.60 2.64
N ALA A 823 -23.57 -0.35 2.61
CA ALA A 823 -23.32 -1.79 2.52
C ALA A 823 -23.91 -2.35 1.22
N GLU A 824 -23.09 -2.99 0.39
CA GLU A 824 -23.58 -3.77 -0.75
C GLU A 824 -24.19 -5.07 -0.25
N ILE A 825 -25.46 -5.30 -0.59
CA ILE A 825 -26.19 -6.53 -0.25
C ILE A 825 -26.95 -7.05 -1.47
N HIS A 826 -27.07 -8.37 -1.58
CA HIS A 826 -27.78 -9.00 -2.69
C HIS A 826 -29.31 -8.79 -2.59
N PRO A 827 -30.06 -8.66 -3.70
CA PRO A 827 -31.51 -8.51 -3.68
C PRO A 827 -32.27 -9.58 -2.88
N ARG A 828 -31.81 -10.85 -2.93
CA ARG A 828 -32.39 -11.94 -2.12
C ARG A 828 -32.29 -11.63 -0.62
N LEU A 829 -31.08 -11.37 -0.14
CA LEU A 829 -30.83 -11.04 1.26
C LEU A 829 -31.62 -9.80 1.72
N ALA A 830 -31.69 -8.77 0.86
CA ALA A 830 -32.45 -7.56 1.14
C ALA A 830 -33.96 -7.86 1.28
N ASN A 831 -34.54 -8.63 0.36
CA ASN A 831 -35.96 -8.99 0.38
C ASN A 831 -36.32 -9.88 1.58
N ASP A 832 -35.49 -10.88 1.88
CA ASP A 832 -35.66 -11.79 3.03
C ASP A 832 -35.70 -11.02 4.36
N ASN A 833 -35.04 -9.85 4.42
CA ASN A 833 -34.98 -8.97 5.59
C ASN A 833 -35.84 -7.70 5.47
N ARG A 834 -36.68 -7.57 4.43
CA ARG A 834 -37.55 -6.40 4.19
C ARG A 834 -36.80 -5.06 4.12
N ILE A 835 -35.59 -5.09 3.55
CA ILE A 835 -34.71 -3.94 3.34
C ILE A 835 -34.84 -3.45 1.90
N ARG A 836 -35.07 -2.16 1.71
CA ARG A 836 -35.05 -1.50 0.39
C ARG A 836 -33.70 -0.83 0.16
N HIS A 837 -33.39 -0.56 -1.11
CA HIS A 837 -32.25 0.29 -1.46
C HIS A 837 -32.40 1.66 -0.79
N GLY A 838 -31.35 2.14 -0.11
CA GLY A 838 -31.35 3.40 0.63
C GLY A 838 -31.89 3.35 2.06
N ASP A 839 -32.46 2.22 2.50
CA ASP A 839 -32.81 2.02 3.92
C ASP A 839 -31.55 2.03 4.78
N PHE A 840 -31.65 2.53 6.02
CA PHE A 840 -30.59 2.31 7.01
C PHE A 840 -30.68 0.88 7.55
N ILE A 841 -29.51 0.27 7.73
CA ILE A 841 -29.35 -1.06 8.31
C ILE A 841 -28.26 -1.03 9.38
N TRP A 842 -28.40 -1.90 10.37
CA TRP A 842 -27.32 -2.29 11.27
C TRP A 842 -26.56 -3.44 10.63
N VAL A 843 -25.24 -3.32 10.60
CA VAL A 843 -24.32 -4.43 10.35
C VAL A 843 -23.62 -4.72 11.67
N GLU A 844 -23.69 -5.97 12.13
CA GLU A 844 -23.08 -6.40 13.39
C GLU A 844 -22.12 -7.56 13.18
N SER A 845 -21.00 -7.57 13.89
CA SER A 845 -19.95 -8.59 13.82
C SER A 845 -19.60 -9.12 15.20
N PRO A 846 -19.06 -10.36 15.31
CA PRO A 846 -18.46 -10.88 16.53
C PRO A 846 -17.40 -9.94 17.12
N GLU A 847 -17.40 -9.81 18.44
CA GLU A 847 -16.24 -9.38 19.22
C GLU A 847 -15.77 -10.55 20.08
N ASP A 848 -14.48 -10.89 20.01
CA ASP A 848 -13.94 -12.11 20.60
C ASP A 848 -13.56 -11.97 22.09
N THR A 849 -13.86 -10.83 22.72
CA THR A 849 -13.43 -10.50 24.11
C THR A 849 -14.57 -10.32 25.12
N ASP A 850 -15.59 -11.19 25.10
CA ASP A 850 -16.75 -11.19 26.02
C ASP A 850 -17.59 -9.89 26.01
N SER A 851 -17.43 -9.06 24.99
CA SER A 851 -18.17 -7.82 24.78
C SER A 851 -19.38 -8.03 23.88
N GLU A 852 -20.30 -7.07 23.92
CA GLU A 852 -21.38 -6.97 22.93
C GLU A 852 -20.81 -6.93 21.50
N PRO A 853 -21.55 -7.44 20.49
CA PRO A 853 -21.16 -7.34 19.09
C PRO A 853 -20.86 -5.88 18.69
N SER A 854 -19.77 -5.69 17.94
CA SER A 854 -19.51 -4.42 17.28
C SER A 854 -20.55 -4.18 16.20
N ARG A 855 -20.94 -2.92 15.99
CA ARG A 855 -22.00 -2.58 15.05
C ARG A 855 -21.81 -1.23 14.36
N ILE A 856 -22.26 -1.14 13.12
CA ILE A 856 -22.33 0.14 12.38
C ILE A 856 -23.71 0.34 11.77
N LYS A 857 -24.13 1.60 11.65
CA LYS A 857 -25.35 2.01 10.93
C LYS A 857 -25.00 2.61 9.58
N VAL A 858 -25.43 1.95 8.49
CA VAL A 858 -25.09 2.34 7.11
C VAL A 858 -26.27 2.21 6.16
N LYS A 859 -26.19 2.83 4.98
CA LYS A 859 -27.20 2.71 3.94
C LYS A 859 -27.11 1.36 3.21
N ALA A 860 -28.24 0.73 2.90
CA ALA A 860 -28.26 -0.46 2.07
C ALA A 860 -28.13 -0.10 0.57
N LYS A 861 -27.10 -0.63 -0.10
CA LYS A 861 -26.90 -0.57 -1.55
C LYS A 861 -27.24 -1.93 -2.16
N VAL A 862 -28.51 -2.15 -2.47
CA VAL A 862 -29.00 -3.43 -3.03
C VAL A 862 -28.44 -3.64 -4.45
N THR A 863 -27.69 -4.71 -4.69
CA THR A 863 -26.97 -4.99 -5.96
C THR A 863 -26.68 -6.48 -6.17
N ARG A 864 -26.67 -6.94 -7.43
CA ARG A 864 -26.26 -8.33 -7.78
C ARG A 864 -24.75 -8.53 -7.90
N ARG A 865 -23.95 -7.49 -7.59
CA ARG A 865 -22.48 -7.57 -7.64
C ARG A 865 -21.89 -8.42 -6.51
N VAL A 866 -22.61 -8.63 -5.42
CA VAL A 866 -22.24 -9.50 -4.29
C VAL A 866 -23.09 -10.77 -4.31
N SER A 867 -22.58 -11.87 -3.74
CA SER A 867 -23.34 -13.11 -3.58
C SER A 867 -24.44 -12.98 -2.51
N PRO A 868 -25.47 -13.87 -2.52
CA PRO A 868 -26.58 -13.82 -1.55
C PRO A 868 -26.18 -13.88 -0.08
N ASP A 869 -25.02 -14.44 0.23
CA ASP A 869 -24.45 -14.68 1.55
C ASP A 869 -23.38 -13.64 1.95
N MET A 870 -23.15 -12.60 1.14
CA MET A 870 -22.09 -11.62 1.37
C MET A 870 -22.64 -10.20 1.63
N VAL A 871 -22.00 -9.52 2.58
CA VAL A 871 -22.08 -8.07 2.80
C VAL A 871 -20.71 -7.45 2.51
N TYR A 872 -20.69 -6.42 1.66
CA TYR A 872 -19.47 -5.68 1.35
C TYR A 872 -19.56 -4.22 1.79
N LEU A 873 -18.50 -3.72 2.42
CA LEU A 873 -18.38 -2.36 2.94
C LEU A 873 -17.16 -1.62 2.35
N PRO A 874 -17.29 -0.43 1.76
CA PRO A 874 -16.15 0.47 1.65
C PRO A 874 -15.73 0.98 3.04
N PHE A 875 -14.48 1.42 3.27
CA PHE A 875 -14.01 1.76 4.64
C PHE A 875 -13.61 3.23 4.85
N HIS A 876 -14.10 4.14 4.01
CA HIS A 876 -13.56 5.50 3.86
C HIS A 876 -14.17 6.57 4.78
N TRP A 877 -15.06 6.20 5.71
CA TRP A 877 -15.80 7.18 6.52
C TRP A 877 -15.33 7.26 7.97
N GLY A 878 -15.69 8.38 8.59
CA GLY A 878 -15.47 8.72 9.98
C GLY A 878 -16.40 9.85 10.39
N GLY A 879 -16.45 10.15 11.70
CA GLY A 879 -17.37 11.16 12.25
C GLY A 879 -18.69 10.60 12.77
N VAL A 880 -19.00 9.33 12.50
CA VAL A 880 -20.08 8.58 13.17
C VAL A 880 -19.47 7.31 13.77
N PHE A 881 -19.91 6.92 14.97
CA PHE A 881 -19.42 5.72 15.65
C PHE A 881 -20.56 5.04 16.42
N ASN A 882 -20.83 3.76 16.14
CA ASN A 882 -21.90 2.97 16.76
C ASN A 882 -23.28 3.66 16.64
N GLY A 883 -23.53 4.29 15.49
CA GLY A 883 -24.73 5.07 15.15
C GLY A 883 -24.81 6.45 15.80
N LYS A 884 -23.78 6.87 16.54
CA LYS A 884 -23.73 8.19 17.19
C LYS A 884 -22.95 9.17 16.34
N ASP A 885 -23.56 10.31 16.07
CA ASP A 885 -22.91 11.45 15.44
C ASP A 885 -21.83 12.03 16.39
N LEU A 886 -20.65 12.35 15.85
CA LEU A 886 -19.52 12.93 16.59
C LEU A 886 -19.20 14.35 16.11
N SER A 887 -20.11 15.02 15.41
CA SER A 887 -19.87 16.37 14.85
C SER A 887 -19.56 17.40 15.93
N ASP A 888 -20.11 17.24 17.14
CA ASP A 888 -19.89 18.08 18.31
C ASP A 888 -18.45 18.00 18.86
N LYS A 889 -17.73 16.92 18.56
CA LYS A 889 -16.33 16.72 18.96
C LYS A 889 -15.33 17.38 18.01
N TYR A 890 -15.74 17.80 16.83
CA TYR A 890 -14.86 18.53 15.92
C TYR A 890 -14.59 19.95 16.44
N PRO A 891 -13.38 20.50 16.22
CA PRO A 891 -13.18 21.94 16.39
C PRO A 891 -14.10 22.73 15.45
N GLU A 892 -14.51 23.92 15.87
CA GLU A 892 -15.44 24.75 15.10
C GLU A 892 -14.96 25.01 13.67
N GLY A 893 -15.82 24.72 12.69
CA GLY A 893 -15.53 24.88 11.25
C GLY A 893 -14.90 23.66 10.56
N TYR A 894 -14.43 22.67 11.31
CA TYR A 894 -13.65 21.53 10.80
C TYR A 894 -14.45 20.24 10.54
N ILE A 895 -15.78 20.28 10.70
CA ILE A 895 -16.65 19.17 10.30
C ILE A 895 -16.46 18.92 8.79
N PRO A 896 -16.13 17.68 8.37
CA PRO A 896 -15.91 17.35 6.96
C PRO A 896 -17.21 17.44 6.15
N TYR A 897 -17.10 17.50 4.82
CA TYR A 897 -18.29 17.50 3.96
C TYR A 897 -19.00 16.14 3.96
N GLY A 898 -18.25 15.05 4.11
CA GLY A 898 -18.79 13.69 4.24
C GLY A 898 -18.52 13.07 5.62
N MET A 899 -19.56 12.55 6.26
CA MET A 899 -19.49 11.83 7.53
C MET A 899 -20.17 10.47 7.42
N GLY A 900 -19.72 9.52 8.24
CA GLY A 900 -20.28 8.17 8.29
C GLY A 900 -19.46 7.25 9.19
N GLU A 901 -19.81 5.97 9.18
CA GLU A 901 -19.11 4.95 9.98
C GLU A 901 -17.98 4.29 9.21
N SER A 902 -16.90 3.94 9.90
CA SER A 902 -15.85 3.12 9.31
C SER A 902 -16.25 1.65 9.35
N ALA A 903 -16.06 0.96 8.23
CA ALA A 903 -16.23 -0.50 8.19
C ALA A 903 -15.29 -1.22 9.17
N ASN A 904 -14.16 -0.61 9.53
CA ASN A 904 -13.18 -1.20 10.44
C ASN A 904 -13.67 -1.34 11.89
N THR A 905 -14.78 -0.70 12.25
CA THR A 905 -15.47 -0.98 13.52
C THR A 905 -15.99 -2.41 13.59
N VAL A 906 -16.52 -2.93 12.48
CA VAL A 906 -17.11 -4.28 12.41
C VAL A 906 -16.21 -5.30 11.72
N MET A 907 -14.97 -4.95 11.39
CA MET A 907 -14.03 -5.95 10.90
C MET A 907 -13.61 -6.87 12.06
N ASN A 908 -13.85 -8.16 11.86
CA ASN A 908 -13.53 -9.23 12.80
C ASN A 908 -12.06 -9.22 13.24
N TYR A 909 -11.79 -9.83 14.39
CA TYR A 909 -10.43 -10.13 14.80
C TYR A 909 -9.80 -11.15 13.83
N GLY A 910 -8.61 -10.85 13.33
CA GLY A 910 -7.78 -11.78 12.59
C GLY A 910 -6.51 -11.12 12.10
N TYR A 911 -5.38 -11.85 12.12
CA TYR A 911 -4.07 -11.29 11.84
C TYR A 911 -3.16 -12.28 11.14
N ASP A 912 -2.41 -11.86 10.13
CA ASP A 912 -1.47 -12.73 9.42
C ASP A 912 -0.40 -13.30 10.35
N ARG A 913 -0.18 -14.61 10.24
CA ARG A 913 0.73 -15.38 11.10
C ARG A 913 2.18 -14.92 11.10
N ILE A 914 2.65 -14.24 10.06
CA ILE A 914 4.03 -13.79 9.92
C ILE A 914 4.18 -12.30 10.27
N THR A 915 3.17 -11.49 9.95
CA THR A 915 3.29 -10.03 9.88
C THR A 915 2.30 -9.27 10.74
N GLN A 916 1.31 -9.92 11.34
CA GLN A 916 0.16 -9.27 11.99
C GLN A 916 -0.64 -8.31 11.09
N MET A 917 -0.65 -8.57 9.78
CA MET A 917 -1.58 -7.89 8.88
C MET A 917 -3.02 -8.22 9.29
N GLN A 918 -3.85 -7.22 9.53
CA GLN A 918 -5.26 -7.41 9.89
C GLN A 918 -6.08 -8.11 8.78
N GLU A 919 -7.04 -8.95 9.19
CA GLU A 919 -8.00 -9.64 8.34
C GLU A 919 -9.24 -8.76 8.13
N THR A 920 -9.36 -8.16 6.93
CA THR A 920 -10.48 -7.24 6.61
C THR A 920 -11.18 -7.63 5.31
N LYS A 921 -10.80 -8.77 4.72
CA LYS A 921 -11.34 -9.25 3.45
C LYS A 921 -12.30 -10.40 3.63
N THR A 922 -12.32 -11.02 4.80
CA THR A 922 -13.22 -12.10 5.16
C THR A 922 -13.51 -12.02 6.65
N GLY A 923 -14.66 -12.52 7.06
CA GLY A 923 -15.19 -12.40 8.41
C GLY A 923 -16.67 -12.77 8.42
N LEU A 924 -17.31 -12.65 9.59
CA LEU A 924 -18.72 -12.96 9.76
C LEU A 924 -19.50 -11.74 10.25
N CYS A 925 -20.71 -11.56 9.73
CA CYS A 925 -21.64 -10.54 10.19
C CYS A 925 -23.10 -11.02 10.14
N ARG A 926 -23.98 -10.16 10.65
CA ARG A 926 -25.42 -10.19 10.41
C ARG A 926 -25.92 -8.80 10.08
N ILE A 927 -27.09 -8.71 9.46
CA ILE A 927 -27.73 -7.43 9.16
C ILE A 927 -29.13 -7.36 9.76
N MET A 928 -29.56 -6.15 10.12
CA MET A 928 -30.92 -5.86 10.58
C MET A 928 -31.37 -4.52 10.01
N LYS A 929 -32.67 -4.34 9.77
CA LYS A 929 -33.22 -3.03 9.44
C LYS A 929 -33.09 -2.10 10.67
N ALA A 930 -32.62 -0.87 10.47
CA ALA A 930 -32.30 0.08 11.55
C ALA A 930 -33.44 1.00 11.96
#